data_AF-A0A4R1JRE6-F1
#
_entry.id   AF-A0A4R1JRE6-F1
#
_cell.length_a   1.000
_cell.length_b   1.000
_cell.length_c   1.000
_cell.angle_alpha   90.00
_cell.angle_beta   90.00
_cell.angle_gamma   90.00
#
_symmetry.space_group_name_H-M   'P 1'
#
loop_
_entity.id
_entity.type
_entity.pdbx_description
1 polymer ?
#
loop_
_entity_poly.entity_id
_entity_poly.type
_entity_poly.pdbx_seq_one_letter_code
_entity_poly.pdbx_strand_id
1 'polypeptide(L)'
;MKTKLLLLLLLANFSIFAQTNLVPNGSFENWSSSSHPDSWYGYLSGYVSQSATAQNGASSTNMMVASGTFNYINSDYFAVEAGKKYRVTMYHKVVKGTFSSIDFSVYHKPGTFKEEIVKKSDVTFSTTEWRKVEFEYTSTASENIEVDIWTNGSLDSEILVDNVSVVDVAETPAQYTMIPDANFEKKLIDLGIDSGAIDGKILTSKINTLTSLDISYSSISDLTGIEDFSALYSLYCNNNNLTTLDLSKNLLLLNIDSSYNQLTSVNINKNASNLNLASNKLENVDFSQNPSLYSLDLNRNLLANLDVSQNQNLQFLKVNNNKLATINLSKNTLLNYITCSGNKLSSIDVSNNTSLEILWIETNLLTTLDLSKNTKLRFVYCSSNQLTSLKTPAGATLNNLNCAYNKLTSLDLSANTGLTKVEFQSNLIETVNVAASINLDYFNGSYNQLKTLDVSKNVNLTYFNCNGNKLLSDLNLKNGNNTKIKSTDLSIRETPSLYCLVVDDVAYSTTNWTSNIDPYTIFTDTPCAPAKYTLIPDINFEKSLITKGIDAVEDGKVLTSKIAIVKVLDLSDYYTNLKIEDLTGIADFTALEELTLPSSNSGALKTIDISHNLALRKLISSQTKLETLDVSNNLALTELNIYRNNLTTLNVSKNLELTKLDCSLNRLTSLDVTANKKLKSLACSASNEEGNYSPRQGLLTSLDLSQNLDLEVLNCSSNDKLVGLDVSKNVKLTSINVSNNNLTSIDFSANKLLKNISCESNQITSLDLSKYPALETLQCSFNQLTTLDVSQKPGLTFLICESNQLTSLDVSKNPALERLYCSGNKIASLDISANPKMKQLLCGSNNMTKLNLKNGNNTKFEIDYNSIFSNNPNLTCILVDDVDYSNKTWATYKDATASYNTECSFSLPSKNFAVETKGESCVGENNGEITITASAEFPYVASINGKATTFTNNSLKISNLAPGTYTVIITIPGEVYEQTFILTIAKAVTITGKSSITSKTIDVEITQGTAPFTVFVDGNKQFQTNDAAFSLSVDKNALVTVATAKACEGVFAKKVSVSDFESQILSAYPNPTSGSFEIEIPTNKTEVKIELYNFGGQLISGKTYTIENGKALLNLENQASGIYAVKVYLETPEYLKIIKK
;
A
#
# COMPACT_ATOMS: atom_id res chain seq x y z
N MET A 1 61.85 24.36 -12.27
CA MET A 1 61.57 24.71 -13.69
C MET A 1 60.82 26.04 -13.90
N LYS A 2 60.30 26.74 -12.88
CA LYS A 2 59.47 27.95 -13.06
C LYS A 2 60.21 29.31 -13.07
N THR A 3 61.47 29.38 -12.68
CA THR A 3 62.23 30.65 -12.66
C THR A 3 62.68 31.13 -14.05
N LYS A 4 62.72 30.25 -15.07
CA LYS A 4 62.98 30.66 -16.46
C LYS A 4 61.74 31.16 -17.21
N LEU A 5 60.52 30.87 -16.71
CA LEU A 5 59.28 31.35 -17.32
C LEU A 5 58.91 32.76 -16.81
N LEU A 6 59.27 33.09 -15.57
CA LEU A 6 59.01 34.41 -14.98
C LEU A 6 59.86 35.53 -15.63
N LEU A 7 61.06 35.20 -16.13
CA LEU A 7 61.90 36.16 -16.86
C LEU A 7 61.46 36.34 -18.32
N LEU A 8 60.76 35.35 -18.89
CA LEU A 8 60.20 35.43 -20.24
C LEU A 8 58.91 36.27 -20.30
N LEU A 9 58.14 36.29 -19.20
CA LEU A 9 56.94 37.13 -19.07
C LEU A 9 57.25 38.62 -18.79
N LEU A 10 58.42 38.95 -18.23
CA LEU A 10 58.85 40.36 -18.11
C LEU A 10 59.31 40.97 -19.45
N LEU A 11 59.56 40.16 -20.48
CA LEU A 11 60.03 40.58 -21.80
C LEU A 11 58.88 40.79 -22.82
N ALA A 12 57.61 40.60 -22.42
CA ALA A 12 56.46 40.69 -23.32
C ALA A 12 55.85 42.10 -23.46
N ASN A 13 56.53 43.17 -23.02
CA ASN A 13 56.06 44.55 -23.13
C ASN A 13 56.87 45.40 -24.14
N PHE A 14 57.21 44.84 -25.30
CA PHE A 14 57.62 45.63 -26.45
C PHE A 14 56.85 45.18 -27.69
N SER A 15 55.68 45.80 -27.90
CA SER A 15 55.05 45.85 -29.21
C SER A 15 55.51 47.12 -29.91
N ILE A 16 56.18 46.95 -31.05
CA ILE A 16 56.58 48.02 -31.96
C ILE A 16 55.34 48.37 -32.80
N PHE A 17 54.87 49.62 -32.79
CA PHE A 17 53.67 50.03 -33.55
C PHE A 17 54.02 51.09 -34.62
N ALA A 18 53.45 50.95 -35.81
CA ALA A 18 53.74 51.76 -37.01
C ALA A 18 52.78 52.95 -37.16
N GLN A 19 53.31 54.11 -37.58
CA GLN A 19 52.54 55.34 -37.87
C GLN A 19 51.75 55.21 -39.19
N THR A 20 50.55 55.81 -39.25
CA THR A 20 49.67 55.77 -40.44
C THR A 20 50.22 56.65 -41.57
N ASN A 21 50.49 56.05 -42.73
CA ASN A 21 50.96 56.74 -43.94
C ASN A 21 49.77 56.98 -44.89
N LEU A 22 49.55 58.24 -45.26
CA LEU A 22 48.39 58.69 -46.04
C LEU A 22 48.53 58.43 -47.54
N VAL A 23 49.77 58.31 -48.05
CA VAL A 23 50.04 57.99 -49.45
C VAL A 23 51.10 56.89 -49.48
N PRO A 24 50.81 55.65 -49.08
CA PRO A 24 51.83 54.62 -48.96
C PRO A 24 52.38 54.22 -50.33
N ASN A 25 53.68 54.44 -50.56
CA ASN A 25 54.43 54.18 -51.79
C ASN A 25 53.89 54.87 -53.05
N GLY A 26 53.04 55.89 -52.92
CA GLY A 26 52.30 56.42 -54.07
C GLY A 26 51.33 55.40 -54.69
N SER A 27 51.06 54.25 -54.08
CA SER A 27 50.29 53.16 -54.69
C SER A 27 50.80 52.70 -56.06
N PHE A 28 52.11 52.84 -56.34
CA PHE A 28 52.71 52.49 -57.63
C PHE A 28 52.67 51.00 -57.99
N GLU A 29 52.17 50.16 -57.07
CA GLU A 29 51.90 48.74 -57.26
C GLU A 29 50.64 48.46 -58.10
N ASN A 30 49.74 49.43 -58.19
CA ASN A 30 48.40 49.22 -58.75
C ASN A 30 48.25 49.95 -60.09
N TRP A 31 48.22 49.18 -61.18
CA TRP A 31 48.04 49.66 -62.55
C TRP A 31 46.95 48.85 -63.27
N SER A 32 45.80 49.46 -63.51
CA SER A 32 44.72 48.92 -64.33
C SER A 32 44.91 49.25 -65.83
N SER A 33 45.75 50.24 -66.16
CA SER A 33 46.16 50.60 -67.53
C SER A 33 47.65 50.96 -67.58
N SER A 34 48.33 50.79 -68.72
CA SER A 34 49.79 50.96 -68.82
C SER A 34 50.27 52.42 -68.91
N SER A 35 49.40 53.41 -68.76
CA SER A 35 49.71 54.83 -68.99
C SER A 35 49.93 55.68 -67.73
N HIS A 36 49.53 55.21 -66.54
CA HIS A 36 49.88 55.77 -65.21
C HIS A 36 49.34 54.84 -64.09
N PRO A 37 49.81 54.95 -62.83
CA PRO A 37 49.22 54.24 -61.69
C PRO A 37 47.76 54.63 -61.43
N ASP A 38 46.97 53.72 -60.85
CA ASP A 38 45.51 53.89 -60.70
C ASP A 38 45.09 55.11 -59.87
N SER A 39 45.89 55.48 -58.87
CA SER A 39 45.63 56.63 -57.99
C SER A 39 46.43 57.88 -58.39
N TRP A 40 46.84 57.96 -59.65
CA TRP A 40 47.57 59.08 -60.21
C TRP A 40 46.98 59.47 -61.56
N TYR A 41 47.15 60.73 -61.96
CA TYR A 41 46.79 61.21 -63.28
C TYR A 41 48.04 61.79 -63.97
N GLY A 42 48.19 61.52 -65.27
CA GLY A 42 49.24 62.10 -66.12
C GLY A 42 48.64 62.81 -67.32
N TYR A 43 49.14 64.00 -67.67
CA TYR A 43 48.67 64.76 -68.84
C TYR A 43 49.82 65.44 -69.59
N LEU A 44 49.75 65.35 -70.94
CA LEU A 44 50.55 66.05 -71.97
C LEU A 44 52.08 65.83 -71.96
N SER A 45 52.56 65.34 -73.13
CA SER A 45 53.94 65.38 -73.65
C SER A 45 54.98 64.37 -73.13
N GLY A 46 54.60 63.39 -72.29
CA GLY A 46 55.49 62.31 -71.86
C GLY A 46 54.80 60.95 -71.74
N TYR A 47 55.57 59.86 -71.71
CA TYR A 47 55.08 58.50 -71.47
C TYR A 47 55.37 58.09 -70.03
N VAL A 48 54.39 57.50 -69.35
CA VAL A 48 54.53 56.97 -67.99
C VAL A 48 54.19 55.49 -68.01
N SER A 49 55.06 54.66 -67.41
CA SER A 49 54.93 53.20 -67.45
C SER A 49 55.44 52.57 -66.15
N GLN A 50 54.87 51.43 -65.78
CA GLN A 50 55.33 50.69 -64.59
C GLN A 50 56.74 50.12 -64.79
N SER A 51 57.56 50.15 -63.74
CA SER A 51 58.88 49.52 -63.71
C SER A 51 58.99 48.56 -62.55
N ALA A 52 59.48 47.34 -62.81
CA ALA A 52 59.80 46.38 -61.76
C ALA A 52 61.06 46.76 -60.95
N THR A 53 61.79 47.80 -61.35
CA THR A 53 62.91 48.33 -60.57
C THR A 53 62.37 49.33 -59.55
N ALA A 54 62.22 48.91 -58.28
CA ALA A 54 61.61 49.71 -57.21
C ALA A 54 62.60 50.02 -56.08
N GLN A 55 62.39 51.15 -55.40
CA GLN A 55 63.03 51.53 -54.13
C GLN A 55 62.31 50.94 -52.93
N ASN A 56 60.97 50.87 -53.00
CA ASN A 56 60.12 50.31 -51.96
C ASN A 56 58.90 49.67 -52.62
N GLY A 57 58.44 48.53 -52.07
CA GLY A 57 57.39 47.74 -52.73
C GLY A 57 57.89 46.93 -53.92
N ALA A 58 56.96 46.49 -54.77
CA ALA A 58 57.21 45.60 -55.90
C ALA A 58 57.39 46.35 -57.23
N SER A 59 57.04 47.64 -57.33
CA SER A 59 57.15 48.41 -58.56
C SER A 59 57.20 49.92 -58.33
N SER A 60 57.92 50.59 -59.22
CA SER A 60 58.01 52.05 -59.29
C SER A 60 57.38 52.58 -60.57
N THR A 61 57.28 53.91 -60.67
CA THR A 61 56.78 54.59 -61.85
C THR A 61 57.93 55.12 -62.69
N ASN A 62 58.06 54.68 -63.96
CA ASN A 62 58.99 55.25 -64.94
C ASN A 62 58.33 56.40 -65.71
N MET A 63 59.01 57.54 -65.79
CA MET A 63 58.55 58.73 -66.50
C MET A 63 59.54 59.07 -67.62
N MET A 64 59.08 59.01 -68.88
CA MET A 64 59.85 59.35 -70.08
C MET A 64 59.39 60.68 -70.70
N VAL A 65 60.32 61.58 -71.03
CA VAL A 65 60.02 62.81 -71.78
C VAL A 65 59.88 62.46 -73.27
N ALA A 66 58.66 62.44 -73.80
CA ALA A 66 58.36 61.88 -75.12
C ALA A 66 58.12 62.93 -76.23
N SER A 67 57.86 64.19 -75.84
CA SER A 67 57.79 65.36 -76.71
C SER A 67 57.96 66.64 -75.89
N GLY A 68 58.58 67.69 -76.43
CA GLY A 68 58.90 68.89 -75.64
C GLY A 68 60.09 68.67 -74.70
N THR A 69 60.02 69.23 -73.47
CA THR A 69 61.14 69.21 -72.50
C THR A 69 60.75 68.75 -71.09
N PHE A 70 59.56 68.16 -70.87
CA PHE A 70 59.15 67.69 -69.55
C PHE A 70 58.09 66.56 -69.58
N ASN A 71 57.91 65.87 -68.46
CA ASN A 71 56.81 64.92 -68.18
C ASN A 71 56.29 65.13 -66.75
N TYR A 72 55.02 64.83 -66.49
CA TYR A 72 54.32 65.20 -65.27
C TYR A 72 53.23 64.20 -64.87
N ILE A 73 53.12 63.93 -63.55
CA ILE A 73 52.02 63.20 -62.92
C ILE A 73 51.62 63.81 -61.56
N ASN A 74 50.38 63.63 -61.14
CA ASN A 74 49.90 63.98 -59.79
C ASN A 74 49.05 62.89 -59.16
N SER A 75 49.04 62.81 -57.83
CA SER A 75 48.24 61.84 -57.09
C SER A 75 46.75 62.22 -57.07
N ASP A 76 45.90 61.26 -56.72
CA ASP A 76 44.57 61.53 -56.20
C ASP A 76 44.64 62.42 -54.96
N TYR A 77 43.52 63.09 -54.66
CA TYR A 77 43.38 63.90 -53.46
C TYR A 77 43.30 63.04 -52.19
N PHE A 78 43.99 63.46 -51.13
CA PHE A 78 43.89 62.87 -49.79
C PHE A 78 43.75 63.94 -48.71
N ALA A 79 43.09 63.59 -47.62
CA ALA A 79 42.73 64.54 -46.57
C ALA A 79 43.88 64.78 -45.59
N VAL A 80 44.07 66.05 -45.23
CA VAL A 80 44.93 66.49 -44.12
C VAL A 80 44.11 67.31 -43.12
N GLU A 81 44.51 67.33 -41.86
CA GLU A 81 43.82 68.07 -40.80
C GLU A 81 44.59 69.32 -40.37
N ALA A 82 43.86 70.40 -40.06
CA ALA A 82 44.41 71.68 -39.61
C ALA A 82 45.30 71.51 -38.37
N GLY A 83 46.46 72.17 -38.38
CA GLY A 83 47.41 72.19 -37.27
C GLY A 83 48.31 70.96 -37.17
N LYS A 84 48.05 69.89 -37.94
CA LYS A 84 48.92 68.72 -38.00
C LYS A 84 50.11 68.95 -38.92
N LYS A 85 51.23 68.35 -38.56
CA LYS A 85 52.49 68.41 -39.32
C LYS A 85 52.76 67.06 -39.96
N TYR A 86 52.91 67.07 -41.27
CA TYR A 86 53.13 65.90 -42.09
C TYR A 86 54.54 65.89 -42.66
N ARG A 87 55.18 64.72 -42.67
CA ARG A 87 56.44 64.49 -43.40
C ARG A 87 56.11 63.91 -44.78
N VAL A 88 56.54 64.60 -45.84
CA VAL A 88 56.28 64.27 -47.24
C VAL A 88 57.59 63.84 -47.91
N THR A 89 57.59 62.69 -48.59
CA THR A 89 58.81 62.05 -49.11
C THR A 89 58.56 61.43 -50.48
N MET A 90 59.56 61.42 -51.36
CA MET A 90 59.64 60.58 -52.57
C MET A 90 61.09 60.18 -52.88
N TYR A 91 61.30 59.20 -53.76
CA TYR A 91 62.61 58.80 -54.26
C TYR A 91 62.63 58.77 -55.79
N HIS A 92 63.74 59.16 -56.43
CA HIS A 92 63.91 59.11 -57.90
C HIS A 92 65.28 58.59 -58.35
N LYS A 93 65.36 58.03 -59.57
CA LYS A 93 66.59 57.50 -60.17
C LYS A 93 66.53 57.53 -61.70
N VAL A 94 67.53 58.11 -62.36
CA VAL A 94 67.54 58.24 -63.83
C VAL A 94 67.86 56.90 -64.49
N VAL A 95 67.11 56.54 -65.53
CA VAL A 95 67.37 55.36 -66.36
C VAL A 95 68.29 55.73 -67.50
N LYS A 96 67.93 56.76 -68.29
CA LYS A 96 68.73 57.25 -69.42
C LYS A 96 68.39 58.72 -69.75
N GLY A 97 69.24 59.36 -70.54
CA GLY A 97 69.07 60.76 -70.96
C GLY A 97 69.52 61.77 -69.89
N THR A 98 69.09 63.02 -70.02
CA THR A 98 69.51 64.12 -69.14
C THR A 98 68.32 64.94 -68.67
N PHE A 99 68.26 65.18 -67.36
CA PHE A 99 67.24 66.00 -66.71
C PHE A 99 67.87 67.27 -66.12
N SER A 100 67.11 68.36 -66.19
CA SER A 100 67.43 69.67 -65.62
C SER A 100 66.84 69.86 -64.23
N SER A 101 65.64 69.33 -63.96
CA SER A 101 65.06 69.25 -62.61
C SER A 101 64.01 68.14 -62.50
N ILE A 102 63.81 67.66 -61.28
CA ILE A 102 62.58 66.99 -60.86
C ILE A 102 61.98 67.78 -59.69
N ASP A 103 60.74 68.19 -59.84
CA ASP A 103 60.05 69.03 -58.88
C ASP A 103 58.95 68.23 -58.20
N PHE A 104 59.02 68.13 -56.87
CA PHE A 104 58.01 67.46 -56.05
C PHE A 104 57.28 68.45 -55.18
N SER A 105 55.97 68.51 -55.34
CA SER A 105 55.19 69.61 -54.79
C SER A 105 53.88 69.13 -54.21
N VAL A 106 53.35 69.87 -53.25
CA VAL A 106 52.02 69.67 -52.69
C VAL A 106 51.13 70.81 -53.20
N TYR A 107 49.94 70.46 -53.67
CA TYR A 107 48.97 71.40 -54.19
C TYR A 107 47.67 71.35 -53.40
N HIS A 108 47.01 72.51 -53.30
CA HIS A 108 45.62 72.55 -52.89
C HIS A 108 44.76 71.90 -53.98
N LYS A 109 43.64 71.29 -53.59
CA LYS A 109 42.65 70.80 -54.56
C LYS A 109 42.14 71.96 -55.44
N PRO A 110 42.28 71.92 -56.77
CA PRO A 110 41.92 73.04 -57.62
C PRO A 110 40.40 73.21 -57.70
N GLY A 111 39.96 74.46 -57.65
CA GLY A 111 38.70 74.91 -58.24
C GLY A 111 38.83 75.04 -59.76
N THR A 112 39.44 76.14 -60.25
CA THR A 112 39.61 76.41 -61.70
C THR A 112 41.06 76.55 -62.19
N PHE A 113 42.06 76.69 -61.30
CA PHE A 113 43.50 76.55 -61.59
C PHE A 113 44.21 75.96 -60.35
N LYS A 114 45.26 75.15 -60.52
CA LYS A 114 46.05 74.57 -59.40
C LYS A 114 46.92 75.65 -58.73
N GLU A 115 46.94 75.69 -57.39
CA GLU A 115 47.79 76.58 -56.58
C GLU A 115 48.73 75.77 -55.68
N GLU A 116 50.03 76.05 -55.78
CA GLU A 116 51.10 75.30 -55.11
C GLU A 116 51.22 75.71 -53.64
N ILE A 117 51.18 74.72 -52.74
CA ILE A 117 51.39 74.94 -51.30
C ILE A 117 52.89 75.01 -51.01
N VAL A 118 53.61 73.99 -51.45
CA VAL A 118 55.05 73.87 -51.26
C VAL A 118 55.65 73.01 -52.36
N LYS A 119 56.80 73.43 -52.88
CA LYS A 119 57.56 72.69 -53.89
C LYS A 119 59.00 72.50 -53.47
N LYS A 120 59.51 71.31 -53.76
CA LYS A 120 60.90 70.95 -53.61
C LYS A 120 61.45 70.43 -54.93
N SER A 121 62.30 71.24 -55.56
CA SER A 121 63.06 70.87 -56.75
C SER A 121 64.38 70.18 -56.39
N ASP A 122 64.70 69.10 -57.09
CA ASP A 122 66.02 68.47 -57.11
C ASP A 122 66.59 68.53 -58.53
N VAL A 123 67.82 69.03 -58.64
CA VAL A 123 68.55 69.19 -59.92
C VAL A 123 69.71 68.21 -60.04
N THR A 124 69.87 67.29 -59.07
CA THR A 124 71.00 66.38 -59.01
C THR A 124 70.57 64.95 -59.28
N PHE A 125 71.06 64.36 -60.38
CA PHE A 125 70.58 63.05 -60.84
C PHE A 125 71.63 61.96 -60.67
N SER A 126 71.17 60.71 -60.51
CA SER A 126 72.02 59.52 -60.46
C SER A 126 71.40 58.42 -61.30
N THR A 127 72.22 57.70 -62.07
CA THR A 127 71.80 56.51 -62.81
C THR A 127 71.99 55.21 -62.03
N THR A 128 72.70 55.25 -60.90
CA THR A 128 73.02 54.05 -60.10
C THR A 128 72.29 54.00 -58.75
N GLU A 129 72.01 55.14 -58.12
CA GLU A 129 71.43 55.22 -56.78
C GLU A 129 70.07 55.92 -56.79
N TRP A 130 69.17 55.50 -55.90
CA TRP A 130 67.91 56.18 -55.63
C TRP A 130 68.14 57.40 -54.75
N ARG A 131 67.60 58.54 -55.16
CA ARG A 131 67.77 59.81 -54.44
C ARG A 131 66.47 60.22 -53.79
N LYS A 132 66.55 60.63 -52.53
CA LYS A 132 65.41 61.05 -51.72
C LYS A 132 65.14 62.54 -51.87
N VAL A 133 63.88 62.89 -52.05
CA VAL A 133 63.36 64.25 -51.86
C VAL A 133 62.38 64.21 -50.68
N GLU A 134 62.61 65.04 -49.66
CA GLU A 134 61.78 65.07 -48.45
C GLU A 134 61.65 66.50 -47.90
N PHE A 135 60.48 66.80 -47.37
CA PHE A 135 60.18 68.03 -46.64
C PHE A 135 59.01 67.82 -45.67
N GLU A 136 58.82 68.77 -44.75
CA GLU A 136 57.67 68.78 -43.85
C GLU A 136 56.65 69.83 -44.30
N TYR A 137 55.38 69.47 -44.21
CA TYR A 137 54.23 70.32 -44.51
C TYR A 137 53.32 70.35 -43.28
N THR A 138 53.10 71.54 -42.70
CA THR A 138 52.10 71.73 -41.65
C THR A 138 50.83 72.26 -42.28
N SER A 139 49.72 71.51 -42.16
CA SER A 139 48.46 71.94 -42.72
C SER A 139 47.88 73.09 -41.91
N THR A 140 47.55 74.20 -42.55
CA THR A 140 46.92 75.35 -41.89
C THR A 140 45.41 75.22 -41.81
N ALA A 141 44.81 74.38 -42.65
CA ALA A 141 43.40 74.04 -42.68
C ALA A 141 43.18 72.53 -42.85
N SER A 142 41.99 72.04 -42.51
CA SER A 142 41.59 70.66 -42.82
C SER A 142 41.02 70.65 -44.23
N GLU A 143 41.76 70.09 -45.17
CA GLU A 143 41.43 70.12 -46.60
C GLU A 143 41.98 68.89 -47.32
N ASN A 144 41.55 68.72 -48.58
CA ASN A 144 42.09 67.70 -49.45
C ASN A 144 43.21 68.30 -50.30
N ILE A 145 44.36 67.65 -50.29
CA ILE A 145 45.56 68.05 -51.04
C ILE A 145 45.98 66.92 -51.96
N GLU A 146 46.86 67.22 -52.91
CA GLU A 146 47.50 66.23 -53.76
C GLU A 146 49.01 66.49 -53.84
N VAL A 147 49.76 65.50 -54.32
CA VAL A 147 51.19 65.65 -54.59
C VAL A 147 51.49 65.48 -56.07
N ASP A 148 52.32 66.38 -56.59
CA ASP A 148 52.61 66.56 -58.00
C ASP A 148 54.11 66.35 -58.25
N ILE A 149 54.45 65.61 -59.31
CA ILE A 149 55.81 65.27 -59.71
C ILE A 149 56.04 65.71 -61.15
N TRP A 150 56.92 66.69 -61.33
CA TRP A 150 57.31 67.21 -62.65
C TRP A 150 58.77 66.86 -62.94
N THR A 151 59.05 66.29 -64.10
CA THR A 151 60.40 65.97 -64.57
C THR A 151 60.71 66.81 -65.81
N ASN A 152 61.75 67.63 -65.78
CA ASN A 152 62.14 68.51 -66.88
C ASN A 152 63.46 68.00 -67.48
N GLY A 153 63.48 67.56 -68.74
CA GLY A 153 64.66 66.94 -69.37
C GLY A 153 64.62 66.93 -70.90
N SER A 154 65.68 66.41 -71.50
CA SER A 154 65.79 66.26 -72.96
C SER A 154 64.82 65.19 -73.48
N LEU A 155 64.44 65.28 -74.76
CA LEU A 155 63.65 64.23 -75.43
C LEU A 155 64.27 62.83 -75.24
N ASP A 156 63.43 61.83 -75.01
CA ASP A 156 63.75 60.42 -74.74
C ASP A 156 64.50 60.14 -73.42
N SER A 157 64.55 61.11 -72.51
CA SER A 157 65.10 60.89 -71.16
C SER A 157 64.07 60.18 -70.27
N GLU A 158 64.52 59.21 -69.48
CA GLU A 158 63.70 58.34 -68.61
C GLU A 158 64.18 58.39 -67.16
N ILE A 159 63.26 58.52 -66.21
CA ILE A 159 63.53 58.55 -64.77
C ILE A 159 62.48 57.76 -63.99
N LEU A 160 62.93 56.95 -63.04
CA LEU A 160 62.06 56.22 -62.11
C LEU A 160 61.75 57.06 -60.89
N VAL A 161 60.52 56.94 -60.37
CA VAL A 161 60.04 57.59 -59.16
C VAL A 161 59.30 56.57 -58.30
N ASP A 162 59.58 56.57 -57.00
CA ASP A 162 59.06 55.58 -56.06
C ASP A 162 58.98 56.09 -54.62
N ASN A 163 58.28 55.35 -53.75
CA ASN A 163 58.17 55.62 -52.31
C ASN A 163 57.74 57.03 -51.95
N VAL A 164 56.71 57.48 -52.66
CA VAL A 164 55.94 58.65 -52.25
C VAL A 164 55.24 58.34 -50.93
N SER A 165 55.29 59.23 -49.93
CA SER A 165 54.79 59.00 -48.58
C SER A 165 54.43 60.30 -47.86
N VAL A 166 53.37 60.28 -47.04
CA VAL A 166 52.92 61.41 -46.20
C VAL A 166 52.47 60.92 -44.81
N VAL A 167 53.16 61.29 -43.71
CA VAL A 167 52.94 60.73 -42.35
C VAL A 167 52.83 61.81 -41.26
N ASP A 168 51.90 61.66 -40.30
CA ASP A 168 51.75 62.53 -39.11
C ASP A 168 52.78 62.18 -38.00
N VAL A 169 53.28 63.19 -37.28
CA VAL A 169 54.50 63.09 -36.46
C VAL A 169 54.24 62.76 -34.96
N ALA A 170 53.00 62.81 -34.42
CA ALA A 170 52.77 62.93 -32.94
C ALA A 170 51.88 61.89 -32.17
N GLU A 171 51.63 60.66 -32.63
CA GLU A 171 50.74 59.69 -31.91
C GLU A 171 51.45 58.81 -30.81
N THR A 172 50.83 58.61 -29.62
CA THR A 172 51.25 57.64 -28.55
C THR A 172 50.25 56.48 -28.36
N PRO A 173 50.70 55.23 -28.06
CA PRO A 173 49.82 54.05 -27.99
C PRO A 173 49.09 53.84 -26.64
N ALA A 174 47.90 53.22 -26.69
CA ALA A 174 46.99 52.97 -25.56
C ALA A 174 47.35 51.73 -24.70
N GLN A 175 47.28 51.85 -23.35
CA GLN A 175 47.53 50.75 -22.38
C GLN A 175 46.22 50.19 -21.80
N TYR A 176 46.11 48.86 -21.72
CA TYR A 176 44.93 48.13 -21.25
C TYR A 176 45.20 47.24 -20.04
N THR A 177 44.20 47.14 -19.15
CA THR A 177 44.09 46.21 -18.02
C THR A 177 43.23 45.03 -18.44
N MET A 178 43.64 43.80 -18.12
CA MET A 178 42.88 42.60 -18.46
C MET A 178 41.73 42.37 -17.48
N ILE A 179 40.54 42.08 -17.99
CA ILE A 179 39.31 41.77 -17.25
C ILE A 179 38.75 40.44 -17.78
N PRO A 180 39.28 39.28 -17.38
CA PRO A 180 38.94 37.98 -17.99
C PRO A 180 37.48 37.53 -17.75
N ASP A 181 36.85 38.01 -16.67
CA ASP A 181 35.46 37.69 -16.36
C ASP A 181 34.51 38.58 -17.18
N ALA A 182 33.80 37.97 -18.13
CA ALA A 182 32.88 38.67 -19.00
C ALA A 182 31.75 39.39 -18.25
N ASN A 183 31.34 38.91 -17.07
CA ASN A 183 30.33 39.60 -16.25
C ASN A 183 30.92 40.81 -15.54
N PHE A 184 32.20 40.76 -15.15
CA PHE A 184 32.89 41.92 -14.60
C PHE A 184 33.04 43.03 -15.65
N GLU A 185 33.54 42.70 -16.84
CA GLU A 185 33.66 43.65 -17.95
C GLU A 185 32.29 44.21 -18.36
N LYS A 186 31.29 43.34 -18.51
CA LYS A 186 29.91 43.77 -18.77
C LYS A 186 29.40 44.75 -17.73
N LYS A 187 29.67 44.50 -16.44
CA LYS A 187 29.25 45.41 -15.38
C LYS A 187 29.97 46.77 -15.49
N LEU A 188 31.24 46.80 -15.89
CA LEU A 188 31.96 48.05 -16.15
C LEU A 188 31.37 48.82 -17.35
N ILE A 189 30.94 48.10 -18.40
CA ILE A 189 30.21 48.69 -19.55
C ILE A 189 28.86 49.27 -19.09
N ASP A 190 28.08 48.50 -18.32
CA ASP A 190 26.77 48.93 -17.82
C ASP A 190 26.87 50.16 -16.89
N LEU A 191 28.01 50.33 -16.21
CA LEU A 191 28.33 51.50 -15.39
C LEU A 191 28.89 52.69 -16.21
N GLY A 192 29.11 52.53 -17.51
CA GLY A 192 29.69 53.54 -18.39
C GLY A 192 31.18 53.80 -18.17
N ILE A 193 31.88 52.90 -17.48
CA ILE A 193 33.34 52.97 -17.22
C ILE A 193 34.10 52.45 -18.45
N ASP A 194 33.56 51.40 -19.08
CA ASP A 194 34.01 50.88 -20.37
C ASP A 194 32.99 51.21 -21.48
N SER A 195 33.47 51.28 -22.72
CA SER A 195 32.67 51.51 -23.92
C SER A 195 32.97 50.51 -25.05
N GLY A 196 33.84 49.54 -24.81
CA GLY A 196 34.19 48.47 -25.75
C GLY A 196 33.13 47.37 -25.86
N ALA A 197 33.33 46.46 -26.82
CA ALA A 197 32.69 45.15 -26.76
C ALA A 197 33.34 44.33 -25.62
N ILE A 198 32.64 43.33 -25.08
CA ILE A 198 33.21 42.41 -24.08
C ILE A 198 34.37 41.64 -24.74
N ASP A 199 35.59 42.14 -24.61
CA ASP A 199 36.80 41.65 -25.28
C ASP A 199 37.91 41.27 -24.28
N GLY A 200 37.58 41.31 -22.98
CA GLY A 200 38.41 40.86 -21.87
C GLY A 200 39.42 41.89 -21.41
N LYS A 201 39.29 43.18 -21.77
CA LYS A 201 40.23 44.24 -21.41
C LYS A 201 39.58 45.62 -21.36
N ILE A 202 40.14 46.51 -20.54
CA ILE A 202 39.68 47.89 -20.40
C ILE A 202 40.86 48.85 -20.46
N LEU A 203 40.67 50.06 -20.97
CA LEU A 203 41.73 51.08 -20.99
C LEU A 203 42.11 51.48 -19.55
N THR A 204 43.36 51.28 -19.14
CA THR A 204 43.80 51.48 -17.74
C THR A 204 43.57 52.91 -17.24
N SER A 205 43.64 53.91 -18.14
CA SER A 205 43.37 55.31 -17.79
C SER A 205 41.92 55.61 -17.42
N LYS A 206 40.96 54.70 -17.73
CA LYS A 206 39.55 54.82 -17.33
C LYS A 206 39.30 54.39 -15.88
N ILE A 207 40.13 53.48 -15.36
CA ILE A 207 39.93 52.86 -14.05
C ILE A 207 40.89 53.38 -12.97
N ASN A 208 42.07 53.90 -13.36
CA ASN A 208 43.11 54.30 -12.42
C ASN A 208 42.78 55.55 -11.57
N THR A 209 41.73 56.30 -11.91
CA THR A 209 41.23 57.46 -11.14
C THR A 209 39.93 57.18 -10.39
N LEU A 210 39.35 55.98 -10.54
CA LEU A 210 38.06 55.63 -9.95
C LEU A 210 38.19 55.40 -8.44
N THR A 211 37.38 56.12 -7.66
CA THR A 211 37.43 56.09 -6.18
C THR A 211 36.37 55.20 -5.53
N SER A 212 35.32 54.84 -6.26
CA SER A 212 34.28 53.93 -5.78
C SER A 212 33.79 53.04 -6.91
N LEU A 213 33.60 51.75 -6.61
CA LEU A 213 33.15 50.77 -7.58
C LEU A 213 32.08 49.87 -6.93
N ASP A 214 30.89 49.85 -7.53
CA ASP A 214 29.81 48.94 -7.15
C ASP A 214 29.50 47.97 -8.30
N ILE A 215 29.91 46.73 -8.09
CA ILE A 215 29.77 45.60 -9.00
C ILE A 215 28.95 44.49 -8.36
N SER A 216 28.08 44.84 -7.42
CA SER A 216 27.22 43.89 -6.71
C SER A 216 26.17 43.28 -7.63
N TYR A 217 25.64 42.11 -7.26
CA TYR A 217 24.54 41.41 -7.98
C TYR A 217 24.81 41.17 -9.48
N SER A 218 26.08 40.96 -9.84
CA SER A 218 26.50 40.92 -11.26
C SER A 218 26.94 39.51 -11.70
N SER A 219 26.77 38.50 -10.84
CA SER A 219 27.19 37.10 -11.09
C SER A 219 28.68 36.95 -11.44
N ILE A 220 29.51 37.87 -10.96
CA ILE A 220 30.97 37.88 -11.22
C ILE A 220 31.63 36.74 -10.45
N SER A 221 32.52 36.00 -11.12
CA SER A 221 33.22 34.85 -10.54
C SER A 221 34.72 35.10 -10.33
N ASP A 222 35.31 36.02 -11.09
CA ASP A 222 36.71 36.42 -11.01
C ASP A 222 36.87 37.95 -11.10
N LEU A 223 37.63 38.53 -10.18
CA LEU A 223 37.94 39.97 -10.13
C LEU A 223 39.37 40.30 -10.57
N THR A 224 40.03 39.40 -11.30
CA THR A 224 41.32 39.70 -11.94
C THR A 224 41.24 41.03 -12.72
N GLY A 225 42.20 41.92 -12.47
CA GLY A 225 42.26 43.29 -12.99
C GLY A 225 41.86 44.36 -11.97
N ILE A 226 41.23 43.98 -10.84
CA ILE A 226 40.88 44.92 -9.76
C ILE A 226 42.10 45.61 -9.15
N GLU A 227 43.28 45.00 -9.23
CA GLU A 227 44.55 45.54 -8.72
C GLU A 227 44.97 46.86 -9.40
N ASP A 228 44.52 47.13 -10.63
CA ASP A 228 44.84 48.35 -11.39
C ASP A 228 43.92 49.53 -11.05
N PHE A 229 42.85 49.30 -10.26
CA PHE A 229 42.00 50.34 -9.68
C PHE A 229 42.70 51.01 -8.49
N SER A 230 43.81 51.68 -8.78
CA SER A 230 44.76 52.20 -7.78
C SER A 230 44.23 53.33 -6.90
N ALA A 231 43.18 54.05 -7.34
CA ALA A 231 42.55 55.15 -6.60
C ALA A 231 41.35 54.73 -5.73
N LEU A 232 41.02 53.42 -5.67
CA LEU A 232 39.77 52.94 -5.09
C LEU A 232 39.73 53.07 -3.55
N TYR A 233 38.70 53.75 -3.04
CA TYR A 233 38.41 53.91 -1.61
C TYR A 233 37.27 53.00 -1.12
N SER A 234 36.30 52.71 -1.99
CA SER A 234 35.17 51.84 -1.68
C SER A 234 34.93 50.80 -2.78
N LEU A 235 34.78 49.54 -2.38
CA LEU A 235 34.46 48.43 -3.28
C LEU A 235 33.25 47.66 -2.73
N TYR A 236 32.20 47.58 -3.54
CA TYR A 236 31.02 46.75 -3.29
C TYR A 236 30.96 45.65 -4.35
N CYS A 237 31.31 44.42 -3.95
CA CYS A 237 31.27 43.24 -4.80
C CYS A 237 30.42 42.11 -4.19
N ASN A 238 29.45 42.48 -3.35
CA ASN A 238 28.54 41.53 -2.71
C ASN A 238 27.55 40.87 -3.69
N ASN A 239 27.02 39.71 -3.30
CA ASN A 239 26.04 38.95 -4.08
C ASN A 239 26.60 38.56 -5.47
N ASN A 240 27.79 37.98 -5.47
CA ASN A 240 28.48 37.47 -6.65
C ASN A 240 28.91 36.01 -6.40
N ASN A 241 29.71 35.45 -7.29
CA ASN A 241 30.15 34.05 -7.26
C ASN A 241 31.65 33.93 -6.94
N LEU A 242 32.26 34.92 -6.27
CA LEU A 242 33.69 34.95 -6.00
C LEU A 242 34.08 33.83 -5.04
N THR A 243 35.15 33.11 -5.36
CA THR A 243 35.71 32.04 -4.50
C THR A 243 37.01 32.45 -3.79
N THR A 244 37.70 33.46 -4.33
CA THR A 244 38.86 34.12 -3.74
C THR A 244 38.80 35.62 -4.03
N LEU A 245 39.45 36.43 -3.19
CA LEU A 245 39.52 37.88 -3.38
C LEU A 245 40.88 38.41 -2.88
N ASP A 246 41.66 39.04 -3.76
CA ASP A 246 42.92 39.69 -3.40
C ASP A 246 42.82 41.20 -3.65
N LEU A 247 42.87 41.96 -2.56
CA LEU A 247 42.83 43.43 -2.56
C LEU A 247 44.15 44.02 -2.05
N SER A 248 45.21 43.22 -1.93
CA SER A 248 46.48 43.66 -1.33
C SER A 248 47.17 44.81 -2.08
N LYS A 249 46.81 45.04 -3.36
CA LYS A 249 47.32 46.14 -4.20
C LYS A 249 46.47 47.40 -4.15
N ASN A 250 45.22 47.31 -3.69
CA ASN A 250 44.31 48.46 -3.58
C ASN A 250 44.54 49.20 -2.25
N LEU A 251 45.68 49.87 -2.15
CA LEU A 251 46.19 50.42 -0.89
C LEU A 251 45.28 51.49 -0.25
N LEU A 252 44.43 52.16 -1.03
CA LEU A 252 43.54 53.22 -0.57
C LEU A 252 42.16 52.74 -0.09
N LEU A 253 41.83 51.45 -0.24
CA LEU A 253 40.52 50.92 0.14
C LEU A 253 40.26 51.06 1.65
N LEU A 254 39.10 51.62 2.00
CA LEU A 254 38.63 51.78 3.37
C LEU A 254 37.35 51.00 3.62
N ASN A 255 36.44 50.97 2.64
CA ASN A 255 35.14 50.33 2.74
C ASN A 255 35.05 49.17 1.74
N ILE A 256 34.88 47.96 2.25
CA ILE A 256 34.85 46.76 1.43
C ILE A 256 33.61 45.95 1.82
N ASP A 257 32.71 45.74 0.87
CA ASP A 257 31.63 44.77 0.99
C ASP A 257 31.81 43.67 -0.05
N SER A 258 32.12 42.47 0.44
CA SER A 258 32.25 41.25 -0.36
C SER A 258 31.35 40.14 0.17
N SER A 259 30.27 40.53 0.86
CA SER A 259 29.33 39.59 1.46
C SER A 259 28.51 38.82 0.42
N TYR A 260 27.92 37.69 0.80
CA TYR A 260 27.12 36.84 -0.09
C TYR A 260 27.91 36.42 -1.34
N ASN A 261 29.09 35.86 -1.12
CA ASN A 261 29.92 35.24 -2.15
C ASN A 261 30.22 33.78 -1.74
N GLN A 262 31.22 33.16 -2.36
CA GLN A 262 31.70 31.83 -2.03
C GLN A 262 33.15 31.84 -1.55
N LEU A 263 33.60 32.96 -0.95
CA LEU A 263 34.99 33.16 -0.59
C LEU A 263 35.48 32.11 0.40
N THR A 264 36.55 31.43 0.03
CA THR A 264 37.30 30.50 0.90
C THR A 264 38.61 31.10 1.39
N SER A 265 39.12 32.11 0.68
CA SER A 265 40.27 32.92 1.08
C SER A 265 40.08 34.38 0.66
N VAL A 266 40.66 35.28 1.44
CA VAL A 266 40.67 36.72 1.16
C VAL A 266 41.96 37.35 1.63
N ASN A 267 42.52 38.27 0.85
CA ASN A 267 43.68 39.08 1.20
C ASN A 267 43.28 40.55 1.19
N ILE A 268 43.31 41.20 2.36
CA ILE A 268 42.78 42.56 2.56
C ILE A 268 43.92 43.58 2.63
N ASN A 269 43.70 44.77 2.06
CA ASN A 269 44.66 45.86 2.16
C ASN A 269 44.80 46.38 3.61
N LYS A 270 45.97 46.92 3.95
CA LYS A 270 46.29 47.33 5.33
C LYS A 270 45.39 48.44 5.90
N ASN A 271 44.76 49.24 5.03
CA ASN A 271 44.02 50.44 5.42
C ASN A 271 42.50 50.23 5.61
N ALA A 272 41.99 49.02 5.36
CA ALA A 272 40.56 48.73 5.52
C ALA A 272 40.05 49.15 6.91
N SER A 273 38.92 49.86 6.93
CA SER A 273 38.28 50.37 8.15
C SER A 273 36.91 49.72 8.37
N ASN A 274 36.10 49.59 7.32
CA ASN A 274 34.81 48.92 7.33
C ASN A 274 34.88 47.71 6.39
N LEU A 275 34.80 46.51 6.98
CA LEU A 275 34.94 45.26 6.24
C LEU A 275 33.74 44.35 6.47
N ASN A 276 33.00 44.07 5.39
CA ASN A 276 31.91 43.11 5.37
C ASN A 276 32.30 41.89 4.52
N LEU A 277 32.48 40.77 5.20
CA LEU A 277 32.82 39.45 4.66
C LEU A 277 31.72 38.42 4.98
N ALA A 278 30.52 38.87 5.36
CA ALA A 278 29.44 38.00 5.79
C ALA A 278 28.95 37.05 4.68
N SER A 279 28.37 35.90 5.06
CA SER A 279 27.78 34.95 4.11
C SER A 279 28.78 34.49 3.04
N ASN A 280 29.89 33.91 3.50
CA ASN A 280 30.95 33.32 2.68
C ASN A 280 31.31 31.91 3.22
N LYS A 281 32.43 31.33 2.76
CA LYS A 281 32.92 30.01 3.16
C LYS A 281 34.29 30.11 3.86
N LEU A 282 34.56 31.24 4.55
CA LEU A 282 35.86 31.50 5.17
C LEU A 282 36.05 30.64 6.42
N GLU A 283 37.15 29.90 6.48
CA GLU A 283 37.54 29.13 7.66
C GLU A 283 38.59 29.84 8.53
N ASN A 284 39.38 30.73 7.91
CA ASN A 284 40.38 31.58 8.55
C ASN A 284 40.56 32.87 7.74
N VAL A 285 40.80 33.99 8.43
CA VAL A 285 41.22 35.28 7.85
C VAL A 285 42.24 35.91 8.78
N ASP A 286 43.36 36.39 8.22
CA ASP A 286 44.39 37.11 8.98
C ASP A 286 44.11 38.61 8.96
N PHE A 287 43.83 39.19 10.13
CA PHE A 287 43.61 40.63 10.33
C PHE A 287 44.80 41.36 10.97
N SER A 288 45.95 40.68 11.15
CA SER A 288 47.11 41.21 11.85
C SER A 288 47.72 42.45 11.20
N GLN A 289 47.47 42.65 9.91
CA GLN A 289 47.96 43.78 9.12
C GLN A 289 46.92 44.91 8.95
N ASN A 290 45.77 44.83 9.62
CA ASN A 290 44.65 45.78 9.45
C ASN A 290 44.30 46.54 10.77
N PRO A 291 45.24 47.28 11.38
CA PRO A 291 45.03 47.94 12.68
C PRO A 291 43.96 49.06 12.65
N SER A 292 43.59 49.53 11.46
CA SER A 292 42.59 50.59 11.24
C SER A 292 41.14 50.08 11.25
N LEU A 293 40.91 48.78 11.40
CA LEU A 293 39.55 48.21 11.42
C LEU A 293 38.72 48.83 12.54
N TYR A 294 37.60 49.43 12.14
CA TYR A 294 36.58 50.05 12.98
C TYR A 294 35.34 49.17 13.10
N SER A 295 34.92 48.56 11.98
CA SER A 295 33.79 47.64 11.89
C SER A 295 34.17 46.39 11.09
N LEU A 296 33.87 45.23 11.67
CA LEU A 296 34.16 43.92 11.06
C LEU A 296 32.91 43.03 11.12
N ASP A 297 32.40 42.65 9.95
CA ASP A 297 31.30 41.69 9.80
C ASP A 297 31.78 40.40 9.13
N LEU A 298 31.72 39.31 9.88
CA LEU A 298 32.11 37.94 9.52
C LEU A 298 30.96 36.97 9.73
N ASN A 299 29.72 37.45 9.84
CA ASN A 299 28.55 36.60 10.06
C ASN A 299 28.44 35.49 9.00
N ARG A 300 27.96 34.31 9.37
CA ARG A 300 27.67 33.21 8.43
C ARG A 300 28.90 32.81 7.60
N ASN A 301 29.95 32.41 8.30
CA ASN A 301 31.17 31.81 7.73
C ASN A 301 31.45 30.48 8.44
N LEU A 302 32.65 29.93 8.27
CA LEU A 302 33.07 28.65 8.84
C LEU A 302 34.21 28.82 9.86
N LEU A 303 34.39 30.01 10.42
CA LEU A 303 35.52 30.36 11.29
C LEU A 303 35.52 29.52 12.57
N ALA A 304 36.58 28.73 12.77
CA ALA A 304 36.79 28.00 14.02
C ALA A 304 37.57 28.82 15.06
N ASN A 305 38.38 29.79 14.59
CA ASN A 305 39.17 30.70 15.41
C ASN A 305 39.10 32.11 14.81
N LEU A 306 39.29 33.13 15.64
CA LEU A 306 39.40 34.51 15.23
C LEU A 306 40.39 35.24 16.13
N ASP A 307 41.44 35.81 15.54
CA ASP A 307 42.36 36.72 16.21
C ASP A 307 42.10 38.15 15.75
N VAL A 308 41.69 39.01 16.68
CA VAL A 308 41.48 40.44 16.48
C VAL A 308 42.36 41.29 17.41
N SER A 309 43.41 40.70 17.97
CA SER A 309 44.25 41.34 18.99
C SER A 309 44.98 42.60 18.51
N GLN A 310 45.24 42.70 17.20
CA GLN A 310 45.88 43.87 16.58
C GLN A 310 44.87 44.96 16.15
N ASN A 311 43.57 44.67 16.19
CA ASN A 311 42.52 45.58 15.72
C ASN A 311 41.93 46.38 16.90
N GLN A 312 42.76 47.16 17.58
CA GLN A 312 42.39 47.86 18.83
C GLN A 312 41.37 49.00 18.63
N ASN A 313 41.22 49.49 17.39
CA ASN A 313 40.22 50.50 17.01
C ASN A 313 38.81 49.94 16.80
N LEU A 314 38.64 48.62 16.90
CA LEU A 314 37.38 47.95 16.60
C LEU A 314 36.29 48.33 17.60
N GLN A 315 35.15 48.82 17.08
CA GLN A 315 33.97 49.17 17.87
C GLN A 315 32.79 48.22 17.61
N PHE A 316 32.71 47.69 16.38
CA PHE A 316 31.66 46.78 15.94
C PHE A 316 32.26 45.46 15.51
N LEU A 317 31.88 44.38 16.18
CA LEU A 317 32.28 43.03 15.83
C LEU A 317 31.05 42.13 15.64
N LYS A 318 30.88 41.61 14.44
CA LYS A 318 29.79 40.68 14.11
C LYS A 318 30.36 39.36 13.59
N VAL A 319 30.15 38.29 14.34
CA VAL A 319 30.71 36.95 14.08
C VAL A 319 29.67 35.85 14.29
N ASN A 320 28.38 36.17 14.14
CA ASN A 320 27.29 35.21 14.32
C ASN A 320 27.39 34.05 13.32
N ASN A 321 26.88 32.87 13.70
CA ASN A 321 26.79 31.70 12.82
C ASN A 321 28.15 31.32 12.23
N ASN A 322 29.11 31.02 13.12
CA ASN A 322 30.43 30.50 12.80
C ASN A 322 30.67 29.22 13.62
N LYS A 323 31.93 28.79 13.76
CA LYS A 323 32.33 27.60 14.51
C LYS A 323 33.22 27.95 15.72
N LEU A 324 33.20 29.20 16.19
CA LEU A 324 34.11 29.68 17.24
C LEU A 324 33.86 28.94 18.55
N ALA A 325 34.90 28.27 19.07
CA ALA A 325 34.86 27.65 20.40
C ALA A 325 35.29 28.61 21.51
N THR A 326 36.13 29.58 21.18
CA THR A 326 36.60 30.65 22.07
C THR A 326 36.80 31.93 21.24
N ILE A 327 36.82 33.08 21.93
CA ILE A 327 37.21 34.36 21.34
C ILE A 327 37.87 35.22 22.41
N ASN A 328 39.01 35.84 22.09
CA ASN A 328 39.72 36.75 22.99
C ASN A 328 39.49 38.20 22.56
N LEU A 329 38.77 38.96 23.38
CA LEU A 329 38.42 40.36 23.13
C LEU A 329 39.12 41.35 24.07
N SER A 330 40.11 40.87 24.85
CA SER A 330 40.77 41.67 25.91
C SER A 330 41.50 42.91 25.40
N LYS A 331 41.91 42.93 24.12
CA LYS A 331 42.61 44.06 23.50
C LYS A 331 41.68 45.04 22.79
N ASN A 332 40.42 44.66 22.55
CA ASN A 332 39.44 45.45 21.80
C ASN A 332 38.55 46.25 22.77
N THR A 333 39.17 47.09 23.61
CA THR A 333 38.51 47.80 24.72
C THR A 333 37.47 48.84 24.28
N LEU A 334 37.51 49.24 23.00
CA LEU A 334 36.57 50.17 22.38
C LEU A 334 35.30 49.49 21.85
N LEU A 335 35.18 48.16 21.92
CA LEU A 335 33.97 47.45 21.49
C LEU A 335 32.74 47.96 22.26
N ASN A 336 31.77 48.47 21.51
CA ASN A 336 30.46 48.89 22.01
C ASN A 336 29.32 47.97 21.51
N TYR A 337 29.59 47.20 20.44
CA TYR A 337 28.62 46.33 19.79
C TYR A 337 29.27 44.98 19.46
N ILE A 338 28.79 43.91 20.11
CA ILE A 338 29.25 42.55 19.86
C ILE A 338 28.05 41.67 19.52
N THR A 339 28.12 40.97 18.38
CA THR A 339 27.19 39.89 18.06
C THR A 339 27.96 38.63 17.69
N CYS A 340 27.85 37.59 18.52
CA CYS A 340 28.53 36.31 18.35
C CYS A 340 27.59 35.10 18.58
N SER A 341 26.29 35.29 18.33
CA SER A 341 25.28 34.25 18.43
C SER A 341 25.49 33.10 17.42
N GLY A 342 25.09 31.87 17.75
CA GLY A 342 25.20 30.72 16.83
C GLY A 342 26.65 30.25 16.64
N ASN A 343 27.41 30.18 17.72
CA ASN A 343 28.79 29.68 17.75
C ASN A 343 28.88 28.47 18.72
N LYS A 344 30.10 28.09 19.08
CA LYS A 344 30.40 27.01 20.05
C LYS A 344 31.09 27.55 21.30
N LEU A 345 30.88 28.82 21.65
CA LEU A 345 31.56 29.46 22.76
C LEU A 345 31.16 28.80 24.08
N SER A 346 32.13 28.23 24.80
CA SER A 346 31.93 27.68 26.15
C SER A 346 32.11 28.73 27.25
N SER A 347 32.85 29.79 26.95
CA SER A 347 33.00 30.99 27.78
C SER A 347 33.29 32.22 26.92
N ILE A 348 33.04 33.40 27.49
CA ILE A 348 33.50 34.67 26.95
C ILE A 348 33.89 35.58 28.12
N ASP A 349 35.00 36.30 27.98
CA ASP A 349 35.37 37.36 28.90
C ASP A 349 35.18 38.70 28.21
N VAL A 350 34.20 39.47 28.68
CA VAL A 350 33.90 40.84 28.21
C VAL A 350 34.21 41.90 29.26
N SER A 351 34.95 41.56 30.33
CA SER A 351 35.22 42.45 31.46
C SER A 351 36.01 43.70 31.08
N ASN A 352 36.84 43.62 30.04
CA ASN A 352 37.62 44.74 29.49
C ASN A 352 36.84 45.60 28.47
N ASN A 353 35.68 45.12 27.98
CA ASN A 353 34.86 45.83 27.01
C ASN A 353 33.84 46.72 27.75
N THR A 354 34.32 47.68 28.55
CA THR A 354 33.48 48.52 29.42
C THR A 354 32.62 49.54 28.65
N SER A 355 32.89 49.71 27.36
CA SER A 355 32.08 50.54 26.45
C SER A 355 30.88 49.78 25.85
N LEU A 356 30.68 48.51 26.17
CA LEU A 356 29.66 47.65 25.59
C LEU A 356 28.23 48.15 25.90
N GLU A 357 27.46 48.41 24.84
CA GLU A 357 26.05 48.81 24.91
C GLU A 357 25.13 47.67 24.45
N ILE A 358 25.59 46.86 23.49
CA ILE A 358 24.83 45.75 22.90
C ILE A 358 25.68 44.47 22.89
N LEU A 359 25.13 43.40 23.48
CA LEU A 359 25.71 42.06 23.46
C LEU A 359 24.68 41.03 23.01
N TRP A 360 24.89 40.44 21.83
CA TRP A 360 24.13 39.28 21.35
C TRP A 360 25.05 38.07 21.33
N ILE A 361 24.74 37.06 22.15
CA ILE A 361 25.53 35.84 22.34
C ILE A 361 24.64 34.60 22.50
N GLU A 362 23.50 34.63 21.82
CA GLU A 362 22.52 33.55 21.85
C GLU A 362 23.04 32.29 21.18
N THR A 363 22.47 31.11 21.48
CA THR A 363 22.80 29.86 20.78
C THR A 363 24.31 29.57 20.81
N ASN A 364 24.83 29.39 22.03
CA ASN A 364 26.22 29.04 22.31
C ASN A 364 26.25 27.95 23.40
N LEU A 365 27.41 27.69 24.00
CA LEU A 365 27.61 26.67 25.04
C LEU A 365 28.03 27.29 26.38
N LEU A 366 27.71 28.57 26.62
CA LEU A 366 28.13 29.28 27.83
C LEU A 366 27.50 28.66 29.07
N THR A 367 28.31 28.40 30.09
CA THR A 367 27.84 27.94 31.41
C THR A 367 27.71 29.06 32.43
N THR A 368 28.46 30.15 32.25
CA THR A 368 28.40 31.34 33.09
C THR A 368 28.59 32.60 32.24
N LEU A 369 28.02 33.72 32.70
CA LEU A 369 28.21 35.02 32.09
C LEU A 369 28.23 36.11 33.16
N ASP A 370 29.35 36.84 33.25
CA ASP A 370 29.53 37.94 34.20
C ASP A 370 29.55 39.27 33.43
N LEU A 371 28.49 40.07 33.58
CA LEU A 371 28.34 41.39 32.95
C LEU A 371 28.47 42.53 33.96
N SER A 372 28.94 42.25 35.19
CA SER A 372 28.98 43.23 36.28
C SER A 372 29.86 44.46 35.98
N LYS A 373 30.80 44.35 35.04
CA LYS A 373 31.69 45.44 34.60
C LYS A 373 31.16 46.25 33.42
N ASN A 374 30.13 45.76 32.73
CA ASN A 374 29.61 46.35 31.49
C ASN A 374 28.43 47.28 31.80
N THR A 375 28.66 48.32 32.60
CA THR A 375 27.62 49.21 33.15
C THR A 375 26.93 50.13 32.12
N LYS A 376 27.36 50.10 30.85
CA LYS A 376 26.72 50.81 29.73
C LYS A 376 25.75 49.93 28.93
N LEU A 377 25.66 48.64 29.25
CA LEU A 377 24.77 47.71 28.56
C LEU A 377 23.32 48.19 28.62
N ARG A 378 22.67 48.15 27.45
CA ARG A 378 21.25 48.42 27.26
C ARG A 378 20.49 47.20 26.80
N PHE A 379 21.15 46.35 26.02
CA PHE A 379 20.57 45.19 25.37
C PHE A 379 21.46 43.97 25.55
N VAL A 380 20.94 42.96 26.24
CA VAL A 380 21.62 41.68 26.45
C VAL A 380 20.73 40.56 25.95
N TYR A 381 21.23 39.82 24.97
CA TYR A 381 20.58 38.64 24.42
C TYR A 381 21.53 37.46 24.57
N CYS A 382 21.30 36.63 25.57
CA CYS A 382 22.11 35.46 25.92
C CYS A 382 21.29 34.16 26.01
N SER A 383 20.16 34.13 25.30
CA SER A 383 19.26 32.98 25.20
C SER A 383 19.93 31.73 24.61
N SER A 384 19.36 30.56 24.88
CA SER A 384 19.80 29.29 24.27
C SER A 384 21.28 29.00 24.52
N ASN A 385 21.68 29.09 25.79
CA ASN A 385 22.99 28.72 26.30
C ASN A 385 22.83 27.61 27.35
N GLN A 386 23.86 27.39 28.17
CA GLN A 386 23.82 26.46 29.30
C GLN A 386 24.03 27.20 30.63
N LEU A 387 23.64 28.47 30.71
CA LEU A 387 23.95 29.35 31.84
C LEU A 387 23.33 28.80 33.12
N THR A 388 24.17 28.51 34.12
CA THR A 388 23.74 28.24 35.50
C THR A 388 23.87 29.48 36.38
N SER A 389 24.64 30.48 35.93
CA SER A 389 24.80 31.77 36.60
C SER A 389 24.91 32.90 35.59
N LEU A 390 24.17 33.98 35.85
CA LEU A 390 24.23 35.24 35.11
C LEU A 390 24.34 36.38 36.13
N LYS A 391 25.41 37.18 36.04
CA LYS A 391 25.50 38.45 36.76
C LYS A 391 25.14 39.59 35.81
N THR A 392 24.05 40.28 36.08
CA THR A 392 23.62 41.45 35.31
C THR A 392 24.47 42.68 35.65
N PRO A 393 24.58 43.66 34.74
CA PRO A 393 25.19 44.96 35.06
C PRO A 393 24.32 45.67 36.10
N ALA A 394 24.94 46.30 37.10
CA ALA A 394 24.23 47.13 38.06
C ALA A 394 23.88 48.50 37.44
N GLY A 395 22.64 48.97 37.63
CA GLY A 395 22.22 50.32 37.25
C GLY A 395 21.01 50.40 36.30
N ALA A 396 20.66 51.64 35.95
CA ALA A 396 19.43 51.97 35.21
C ALA A 396 19.56 51.90 33.67
N THR A 397 20.70 51.46 33.12
CA THR A 397 20.92 51.46 31.67
C THR A 397 20.36 50.24 30.96
N LEU A 398 20.21 49.11 31.67
CA LEU A 398 19.75 47.86 31.09
C LEU A 398 18.24 47.93 30.83
N ASN A 399 17.87 48.00 29.55
CA ASN A 399 16.48 48.15 29.12
C ASN A 399 15.85 46.79 28.79
N ASN A 400 16.61 45.91 28.15
CA ASN A 400 16.14 44.61 27.68
C ASN A 400 17.14 43.50 28.05
N LEU A 401 16.61 42.47 28.72
CA LEU A 401 17.34 41.26 29.06
C LEU A 401 16.58 40.04 28.52
N ASN A 402 17.22 39.30 27.61
CA ASN A 402 16.78 37.97 27.21
C ASN A 402 17.84 36.93 27.62
N CYS A 403 17.50 36.13 28.62
CA CYS A 403 18.28 34.99 29.10
C CYS A 403 17.49 33.67 29.06
N ALA A 404 16.51 33.57 28.15
CA ALA A 404 15.66 32.39 27.99
C ALA A 404 16.43 31.13 27.55
N TYR A 405 15.84 29.94 27.75
CA TYR A 405 16.42 28.65 27.33
C TYR A 405 17.82 28.44 27.88
N ASN A 406 17.94 28.48 29.21
CA ASN A 406 19.18 28.30 29.96
C ASN A 406 18.94 27.32 31.13
N LYS A 407 19.87 27.26 32.09
CA LYS A 407 19.79 26.40 33.29
C LYS A 407 19.87 27.22 34.58
N LEU A 408 19.41 28.47 34.54
CA LEU A 408 19.45 29.37 35.69
C LEU A 408 18.50 28.88 36.77
N THR A 409 18.96 28.85 38.03
CA THR A 409 18.12 28.52 39.20
C THR A 409 17.67 29.77 39.97
N SER A 410 18.34 30.89 39.73
CA SER A 410 18.02 32.21 40.28
C SER A 410 18.35 33.30 39.28
N LEU A 411 17.66 34.42 39.39
CA LEU A 411 17.90 35.61 38.59
C LEU A 411 17.69 36.86 39.46
N ASP A 412 18.77 37.57 39.75
CA ASP A 412 18.74 38.81 40.50
C ASP A 412 18.58 40.00 39.56
N LEU A 413 17.44 40.68 39.67
CA LEU A 413 17.10 41.90 38.92
C LEU A 413 16.92 43.11 39.84
N SER A 414 17.27 42.98 41.12
CA SER A 414 17.01 44.01 42.13
C SER A 414 17.71 45.35 41.87
N ALA A 415 18.83 45.32 41.14
CA ALA A 415 19.59 46.51 40.75
C ALA A 415 19.24 47.06 39.35
N ASN A 416 18.32 46.41 38.61
CA ASN A 416 17.98 46.75 37.22
C ASN A 416 16.69 47.60 37.15
N THR A 417 16.78 48.85 37.62
CA THR A 417 15.65 49.79 37.70
C THR A 417 15.19 50.34 36.34
N GLY A 418 16.04 50.26 35.32
CA GLY A 418 15.74 50.69 33.94
C GLY A 418 15.04 49.64 33.08
N LEU A 419 14.83 48.42 33.60
CA LEU A 419 14.34 47.30 32.82
C LEU A 419 12.89 47.56 32.35
N THR A 420 12.69 47.47 31.03
CA THR A 420 11.37 47.59 30.37
C THR A 420 10.87 46.24 29.89
N LYS A 421 11.81 45.36 29.49
CA LYS A 421 11.52 44.03 28.99
C LYS A 421 12.43 42.98 29.61
N VAL A 422 11.84 41.87 30.07
CA VAL A 422 12.56 40.72 30.58
C VAL A 422 12.00 39.40 30.02
N GLU A 423 12.90 38.58 29.50
CA GLU A 423 12.62 37.25 28.96
C GLU A 423 13.57 36.23 29.59
N PHE A 424 13.03 35.33 30.39
CA PHE A 424 13.80 34.28 31.07
C PHE A 424 13.09 32.92 31.01
N GLN A 425 12.22 32.73 30.01
CA GLN A 425 11.46 31.49 29.86
C GLN A 425 12.36 30.25 29.69
N SER A 426 11.84 29.07 30.03
CA SER A 426 12.57 27.80 29.91
C SER A 426 13.90 27.81 30.67
N ASN A 427 13.82 28.04 31.98
CA ASN A 427 14.92 27.97 32.94
C ASN A 427 14.47 27.12 34.16
N LEU A 428 15.24 27.11 35.24
CA LEU A 428 14.94 26.43 36.50
C LEU A 428 14.75 27.42 37.65
N ILE A 429 14.32 28.66 37.36
CA ILE A 429 14.29 29.74 38.35
C ILE A 429 13.17 29.48 39.35
N GLU A 430 13.51 29.44 40.64
CA GLU A 430 12.54 29.25 41.73
C GLU A 430 11.97 30.56 42.27
N THR A 431 12.76 31.64 42.21
CA THR A 431 12.38 32.97 42.69
C THR A 431 12.98 34.06 41.81
N VAL A 432 12.22 35.13 41.58
CA VAL A 432 12.68 36.32 40.87
C VAL A 432 12.07 37.55 41.54
N ASN A 433 12.86 38.60 41.72
CA ASN A 433 12.39 39.87 42.28
C ASN A 433 12.45 40.96 41.21
N VAL A 434 11.27 41.42 40.76
CA VAL A 434 11.10 42.50 39.77
C VAL A 434 10.53 43.78 40.37
N ALA A 435 10.45 43.89 41.70
CA ALA A 435 9.82 45.04 42.36
C ALA A 435 10.54 46.37 42.09
N ALA A 436 11.86 46.33 41.84
CA ALA A 436 12.68 47.49 41.50
C ALA A 436 12.52 47.92 40.02
N SER A 437 12.07 47.02 39.15
CA SER A 437 11.89 47.24 37.71
C SER A 437 10.52 47.88 37.41
N ILE A 438 10.26 49.04 38.00
CA ILE A 438 8.94 49.72 37.92
C ILE A 438 8.49 50.06 36.49
N ASN A 439 9.43 50.16 35.55
CA ASN A 439 9.17 50.48 34.14
C ASN A 439 8.87 49.24 33.29
N LEU A 440 8.82 48.05 33.88
CA LEU A 440 8.59 46.80 33.17
C LEU A 440 7.21 46.79 32.51
N ASP A 441 7.19 46.67 31.18
CA ASP A 441 5.98 46.57 30.36
C ASP A 441 5.78 45.17 29.77
N TYR A 442 6.86 44.37 29.68
CA TYR A 442 6.87 43.04 29.11
C TYR A 442 7.61 42.06 30.05
N PHE A 443 6.88 41.07 30.55
CA PHE A 443 7.40 40.01 31.40
C PHE A 443 7.11 38.63 30.76
N ASN A 444 8.16 37.86 30.50
CA ASN A 444 8.04 36.45 30.12
C ASN A 444 8.92 35.56 31.02
N GLY A 445 8.27 34.94 32.00
CA GLY A 445 8.85 33.98 32.93
C GLY A 445 8.30 32.56 32.78
N SER A 446 7.76 32.22 31.60
CA SER A 446 7.14 30.91 31.35
C SER A 446 8.12 29.73 31.50
N TYR A 447 7.61 28.54 31.82
CA TYR A 447 8.37 27.30 31.94
C TYR A 447 9.60 27.43 32.87
N ASN A 448 9.34 27.91 34.10
CA ASN A 448 10.30 27.97 35.20
C ASN A 448 9.78 27.15 36.41
N GLN A 449 10.43 27.29 37.57
CA GLN A 449 10.04 26.65 38.82
C GLN A 449 9.55 27.67 39.86
N LEU A 450 8.98 28.79 39.41
CA LEU A 450 8.56 29.86 40.30
C LEU A 450 7.55 29.34 41.32
N LYS A 451 7.80 29.61 42.60
CA LYS A 451 6.90 29.25 43.71
C LYS A 451 5.94 30.40 44.03
N THR A 452 6.48 31.61 44.03
CA THR A 452 5.74 32.85 44.26
C THR A 452 6.19 33.92 43.27
N LEU A 453 5.29 34.83 42.94
CA LEU A 453 5.62 35.99 42.10
C LEU A 453 4.75 37.20 42.49
N ASP A 454 5.42 38.32 42.75
CA ASP A 454 4.77 39.61 43.00
C ASP A 454 5.20 40.60 41.92
N VAL A 455 4.23 41.01 41.10
CA VAL A 455 4.40 42.06 40.08
C VAL A 455 3.54 43.30 40.35
N SER A 456 3.06 43.46 41.59
CA SER A 456 2.22 44.59 42.00
C SER A 456 2.89 45.96 41.87
N LYS A 457 4.22 46.00 41.75
CA LYS A 457 5.00 47.24 41.54
C LYS A 457 5.25 47.57 40.06
N ASN A 458 4.96 46.65 39.14
CA ASN A 458 5.22 46.81 37.72
C ASN A 458 3.99 47.41 37.02
N VAL A 459 3.73 48.69 37.30
CA VAL A 459 2.50 49.42 36.91
C VAL A 459 2.33 49.63 35.41
N ASN A 460 3.38 49.38 34.61
CA ASN A 460 3.38 49.54 33.16
C ASN A 460 3.14 48.22 32.40
N LEU A 461 2.96 47.08 33.09
CA LEU A 461 2.81 45.78 32.44
C LEU A 461 1.65 45.75 31.45
N THR A 462 1.97 45.44 30.20
CA THR A 462 1.00 45.23 29.11
C THR A 462 1.04 43.81 28.57
N TYR A 463 2.17 43.11 28.72
CA TYR A 463 2.35 41.70 28.41
C TYR A 463 2.86 40.93 29.62
N PHE A 464 2.18 39.83 29.96
CA PHE A 464 2.53 39.01 31.12
C PHE A 464 2.35 37.51 30.82
N ASN A 465 3.45 36.78 30.85
CA ASN A 465 3.46 35.34 30.62
C ASN A 465 4.21 34.60 31.74
N CYS A 466 3.48 33.74 32.45
CA CYS A 466 3.95 32.84 33.49
C CYS A 466 3.52 31.38 33.26
N ASN A 467 3.11 31.03 32.03
CA ASN A 467 2.68 29.68 31.67
C ASN A 467 3.69 28.61 32.11
N GLY A 468 3.23 27.43 32.54
CA GLY A 468 4.10 26.27 32.80
C GLY A 468 4.89 26.31 34.10
N ASN A 469 4.68 27.30 34.98
CA ASN A 469 5.27 27.33 36.33
C ASN A 469 4.48 26.42 37.28
N LYS A 470 4.81 25.12 37.26
CA LYS A 470 4.01 24.09 37.96
C LYS A 470 3.92 24.24 39.47
N LEU A 471 4.93 24.88 40.08
CA LEU A 471 5.02 25.10 41.52
C LEU A 471 4.47 26.45 41.97
N LEU A 472 3.97 27.29 41.06
CA LEU A 472 3.49 28.63 41.38
C LEU A 472 2.19 28.51 42.17
N SER A 473 2.23 28.83 43.46
CA SER A 473 1.05 28.81 44.35
C SER A 473 0.48 30.20 44.59
N ASP A 474 1.33 31.23 44.51
CA ASP A 474 0.98 32.60 44.86
C ASP A 474 1.42 33.57 43.76
N LEU A 475 0.44 34.25 43.15
CA LEU A 475 0.68 35.27 42.14
C LEU A 475 -0.11 36.53 42.46
N ASN A 476 0.61 37.64 42.61
CA ASN A 476 0.04 38.97 42.79
C ASN A 476 0.23 39.82 41.52
N LEU A 477 -0.84 39.94 40.73
CA LEU A 477 -0.90 40.74 39.52
C LEU A 477 -1.64 42.07 39.73
N LYS A 478 -1.93 42.46 40.98
CA LYS A 478 -2.62 43.70 41.36
C LYS A 478 -1.71 44.92 41.21
N ASN A 479 -1.43 45.30 39.96
CA ASN A 479 -0.46 46.33 39.58
C ASN A 479 -1.09 47.66 39.13
N GLY A 480 -2.41 47.81 39.27
CA GLY A 480 -3.17 48.95 38.77
C GLY A 480 -3.36 48.98 37.24
N ASN A 481 -3.03 47.89 36.54
CA ASN A 481 -3.00 47.82 35.08
C ASN A 481 -3.70 46.58 34.48
N ASN A 482 -4.42 45.77 35.28
CA ASN A 482 -5.15 44.58 34.79
C ASN A 482 -5.98 44.82 33.52
N THR A 483 -6.68 45.96 33.42
CA THR A 483 -7.55 46.29 32.28
C THR A 483 -6.78 46.64 31.00
N LYS A 484 -5.48 46.94 31.10
CA LYS A 484 -4.61 47.18 29.94
C LYS A 484 -3.96 45.91 29.42
N ILE A 485 -3.92 44.83 30.22
CA ILE A 485 -3.45 43.52 29.77
C ILE A 485 -4.60 42.84 29.02
N LYS A 486 -4.48 42.80 27.69
CA LYS A 486 -5.45 42.11 26.83
C LYS A 486 -5.37 40.62 27.04
N SER A 487 -6.44 39.89 26.71
CA SER A 487 -6.43 38.43 26.81
C SER A 487 -5.29 37.81 25.99
N THR A 488 -4.98 38.32 24.80
CA THR A 488 -3.89 37.83 23.95
C THR A 488 -2.49 38.04 24.52
N ASP A 489 -2.36 38.94 25.48
CA ASP A 489 -1.09 39.37 26.06
C ASP A 489 -0.90 38.82 27.49
N LEU A 490 -1.84 37.96 27.95
CA LEU A 490 -1.78 37.23 29.21
C LEU A 490 -1.68 35.74 28.95
N SER A 491 -0.76 35.05 29.64
CA SER A 491 -0.74 33.59 29.67
C SER A 491 -0.29 33.06 31.03
N ILE A 492 -1.20 32.39 31.74
CA ILE A 492 -0.98 31.76 33.04
C ILE A 492 -1.70 30.40 33.05
N ARG A 493 -1.34 29.55 32.08
CA ARG A 493 -1.80 28.16 32.02
C ARG A 493 -0.75 27.22 32.59
N GLU A 494 -1.09 25.94 32.68
CA GLU A 494 -0.14 24.90 33.12
C GLU A 494 0.50 25.25 34.48
N THR A 495 -0.28 25.88 35.36
CA THR A 495 0.07 26.30 36.73
C THR A 495 -0.80 25.53 37.74
N PRO A 496 -0.66 24.20 37.84
CA PRO A 496 -1.49 23.34 38.68
C PRO A 496 -1.53 23.67 40.18
N SER A 497 -0.53 24.36 40.70
CA SER A 497 -0.50 24.80 42.09
C SER A 497 -1.21 26.15 42.32
N LEU A 498 -1.51 26.90 41.25
CA LEU A 498 -2.09 28.24 41.34
C LEU A 498 -3.61 28.15 41.40
N TYR A 499 -4.14 28.04 42.61
CA TYR A 499 -5.58 27.97 42.80
C TYR A 499 -6.26 29.35 42.79
N CYS A 500 -5.50 30.42 43.05
CA CYS A 500 -6.02 31.77 43.23
C CYS A 500 -5.04 32.83 42.71
N LEU A 501 -5.58 33.86 42.05
CA LEU A 501 -4.82 34.95 41.44
C LEU A 501 -5.33 36.31 41.96
N VAL A 502 -4.44 37.09 42.57
CA VAL A 502 -4.76 38.43 43.07
C VAL A 502 -4.70 39.44 41.91
N VAL A 503 -5.79 40.18 41.70
CA VAL A 503 -6.03 41.08 40.56
C VAL A 503 -6.56 42.44 41.01
N ASP A 504 -6.49 43.45 40.12
CA ASP A 504 -7.11 44.76 40.37
C ASP A 504 -8.64 44.73 40.29
N ASP A 505 -9.20 44.03 39.29
CA ASP A 505 -10.63 43.97 38.99
C ASP A 505 -11.06 42.53 38.68
N VAL A 506 -11.74 41.91 39.65
CA VAL A 506 -12.22 40.53 39.58
C VAL A 506 -13.21 40.34 38.43
N ALA A 507 -14.12 41.30 38.21
CA ALA A 507 -15.17 41.17 37.20
C ALA A 507 -14.58 41.22 35.78
N TYR A 508 -13.64 42.14 35.54
CA TYR A 508 -12.89 42.22 34.29
C TYR A 508 -12.11 40.93 34.04
N SER A 509 -11.34 40.45 35.02
CA SER A 509 -10.51 39.24 34.89
C SER A 509 -11.34 37.98 34.63
N THR A 510 -12.43 37.78 35.38
CA THR A 510 -13.36 36.65 35.17
C THR A 510 -14.00 36.65 33.79
N THR A 511 -14.20 37.82 33.18
CA THR A 511 -14.82 37.92 31.84
C THR A 511 -13.79 37.76 30.73
N ASN A 512 -12.62 38.38 30.86
CA ASN A 512 -11.68 38.56 29.74
C ASN A 512 -10.51 37.56 29.73
N TRP A 513 -10.18 36.91 30.84
CA TRP A 513 -8.99 36.05 30.94
C TRP A 513 -9.28 34.55 30.96
N THR A 514 -10.53 34.15 30.72
CA THR A 514 -11.02 32.76 30.82
C THR A 514 -10.28 31.75 29.94
N SER A 515 -9.79 32.17 28.77
CA SER A 515 -9.10 31.29 27.82
C SER A 515 -7.59 31.20 28.03
N ASN A 516 -7.01 31.91 29.01
CA ASN A 516 -5.56 31.96 29.22
C ASN A 516 -5.13 31.66 30.66
N ILE A 517 -6.06 31.12 31.46
CA ILE A 517 -5.86 30.72 32.85
C ILE A 517 -6.43 29.31 33.05
N ASP A 518 -5.85 28.55 33.97
CA ASP A 518 -6.35 27.22 34.30
C ASP A 518 -7.79 27.28 34.85
N PRO A 519 -8.72 26.40 34.42
CA PRO A 519 -10.14 26.54 34.73
C PRO A 519 -10.52 26.51 36.22
N TYR A 520 -9.65 25.97 37.09
CA TYR A 520 -9.85 25.90 38.54
C TYR A 520 -9.29 27.11 39.31
N THR A 521 -8.57 28.02 38.63
CA THR A 521 -8.00 29.21 39.25
C THR A 521 -9.07 30.29 39.42
N ILE A 522 -9.21 30.81 40.64
CA ILE A 522 -10.15 31.88 40.96
C ILE A 522 -9.47 33.26 40.99
N PHE A 523 -10.22 34.32 40.70
CA PHE A 523 -9.75 35.70 40.83
C PHE A 523 -10.23 36.33 42.13
N THR A 524 -9.37 37.14 42.75
CA THR A 524 -9.69 37.89 43.97
C THR A 524 -9.01 39.26 43.98
N ASP A 525 -9.61 40.24 44.62
CA ASP A 525 -9.01 41.56 44.89
C ASP A 525 -8.38 41.66 46.30
N THR A 526 -8.54 40.61 47.10
CA THR A 526 -7.96 40.42 48.44
C THR A 526 -6.96 39.26 48.45
N PRO A 527 -6.05 39.17 49.43
CA PRO A 527 -5.12 38.03 49.51
C PRO A 527 -5.84 36.68 49.47
N CYS A 528 -5.28 35.73 48.72
CA CYS A 528 -5.80 34.38 48.59
C CYS A 528 -5.94 33.70 49.97
N ALA A 529 -7.03 32.97 50.18
CA ALA A 529 -7.21 32.12 51.36
C ALA A 529 -6.18 30.94 51.37
N PRO A 530 -6.14 30.10 52.40
CA PRO A 530 -5.39 28.84 52.31
C PRO A 530 -6.03 27.88 51.29
N ALA A 531 -5.23 27.30 50.40
CA ALA A 531 -5.67 26.26 49.47
C ALA A 531 -6.21 25.02 50.22
N LYS A 532 -7.30 24.43 49.71
CA LYS A 532 -7.89 23.19 50.24
C LYS A 532 -7.41 21.99 49.43
N TYR A 533 -7.02 20.93 50.13
CA TYR A 533 -6.50 19.70 49.53
C TYR A 533 -7.31 18.48 49.97
N THR A 534 -7.49 17.55 49.03
CA THR A 534 -8.07 16.23 49.23
C THR A 534 -6.95 15.23 49.47
N LEU A 535 -7.08 14.40 50.51
CA LEU A 535 -6.09 13.37 50.83
C LEU A 535 -6.15 12.22 49.83
N ILE A 536 -5.01 11.82 49.29
CA ILE A 536 -4.82 10.69 48.37
C ILE A 536 -3.75 9.76 48.97
N PRO A 537 -4.12 8.88 49.92
CA PRO A 537 -3.14 8.09 50.68
C PRO A 537 -2.48 6.96 49.86
N ASP A 538 -3.13 6.52 48.77
CA ASP A 538 -2.57 5.51 47.87
C ASP A 538 -1.62 6.16 46.85
N ILE A 539 -0.33 5.82 46.97
CA ILE A 539 0.74 6.37 46.14
C ILE A 539 0.57 6.06 44.65
N ASN A 540 -0.10 4.95 44.32
CA ASN A 540 -0.33 4.54 42.94
C ASN A 540 -1.55 5.27 42.35
N PHE A 541 -2.56 5.57 43.17
CA PHE A 541 -3.64 6.47 42.78
C PHE A 541 -3.10 7.88 42.49
N GLU A 542 -2.27 8.42 43.39
CA GLU A 542 -1.64 9.73 43.21
C GLU A 542 -0.76 9.80 41.94
N LYS A 543 0.10 8.80 41.71
CA LYS A 543 0.89 8.68 40.46
C LYS A 543 0.04 8.70 39.20
N SER A 544 -1.15 8.09 39.27
CA SER A 544 -2.08 8.10 38.16
C SER A 544 -2.67 9.50 37.92
N LEU A 545 -2.93 10.27 38.98
CA LEU A 545 -3.35 11.67 38.88
C LEU A 545 -2.24 12.56 38.32
N ILE A 546 -0.98 12.36 38.74
CA ILE A 546 0.20 13.06 38.20
C ILE A 546 0.34 12.80 36.69
N THR A 547 0.26 11.54 36.28
CA THR A 547 0.38 11.13 34.86
C THR A 547 -0.71 11.76 34.00
N LYS A 548 -1.89 12.03 34.58
CA LYS A 548 -3.02 12.68 33.91
C LYS A 548 -2.97 14.21 33.97
N GLY A 549 -1.92 14.78 34.58
CA GLY A 549 -1.78 16.22 34.80
C GLY A 549 -2.79 16.78 35.82
N ILE A 550 -3.52 15.91 36.52
CA ILE A 550 -4.47 16.27 37.58
C ILE A 550 -3.71 16.63 38.87
N ASP A 551 -2.52 16.09 39.08
CA ASP A 551 -1.61 16.48 40.15
C ASP A 551 -0.23 16.90 39.61
N ALA A 552 0.55 17.61 40.42
CA ALA A 552 1.87 18.14 40.05
C ALA A 552 3.02 17.45 40.81
N VAL A 553 2.76 16.92 42.00
CA VAL A 553 3.76 16.35 42.91
C VAL A 553 3.20 15.09 43.57
N GLU A 554 4.08 14.23 44.08
CA GLU A 554 3.73 13.05 44.87
C GLU A 554 3.88 13.44 46.35
N ASP A 555 2.84 14.00 46.96
CA ASP A 555 2.84 14.53 48.33
C ASP A 555 1.66 14.04 49.21
N GLY A 556 0.90 13.05 48.72
CA GLY A 556 -0.23 12.39 49.36
C GLY A 556 -1.54 13.18 49.30
N LYS A 557 -1.63 14.25 48.49
CA LYS A 557 -2.81 15.11 48.43
C LYS A 557 -2.93 15.86 47.10
N VAL A 558 -4.16 16.16 46.69
CA VAL A 558 -4.43 16.91 45.45
C VAL A 558 -5.31 18.12 45.72
N LEU A 559 -5.14 19.20 44.96
CA LEU A 559 -5.95 20.41 45.10
C LEU A 559 -7.44 20.09 44.85
N THR A 560 -8.30 20.29 45.86
CA THR A 560 -9.71 19.87 45.80
C THR A 560 -10.49 20.53 44.65
N SER A 561 -10.24 21.82 44.39
CA SER A 561 -10.91 22.53 43.27
C SER A 561 -10.55 21.96 41.90
N LYS A 562 -9.37 21.34 41.77
CA LYS A 562 -8.89 20.76 40.51
C LYS A 562 -9.55 19.43 40.20
N ILE A 563 -9.74 18.57 41.21
CA ILE A 563 -10.44 17.29 41.04
C ILE A 563 -11.97 17.44 40.98
N ALA A 564 -12.53 18.47 41.63
CA ALA A 564 -13.97 18.69 41.67
C ALA A 564 -14.60 18.92 40.28
N ILE A 565 -13.81 19.37 39.29
CA ILE A 565 -14.26 19.62 37.92
C ILE A 565 -13.98 18.46 36.95
N VAL A 566 -13.30 17.39 37.40
CA VAL A 566 -12.93 16.25 36.54
C VAL A 566 -14.17 15.40 36.23
N LYS A 567 -14.47 15.26 34.94
CA LYS A 567 -15.62 14.49 34.44
C LYS A 567 -15.28 13.04 34.09
N VAL A 568 -14.06 12.79 33.64
CA VAL A 568 -13.63 11.46 33.20
C VAL A 568 -12.31 11.15 33.90
N LEU A 569 -12.27 10.04 34.63
CA LEU A 569 -11.08 9.53 35.26
C LEU A 569 -10.85 8.09 34.81
N ASP A 570 -9.93 7.92 33.87
CA ASP A 570 -9.53 6.60 33.38
C ASP A 570 -8.19 6.20 33.97
N LEU A 571 -8.18 5.29 34.94
CA LEU A 571 -6.97 4.79 35.62
C LEU A 571 -6.41 3.51 34.96
N SER A 572 -6.84 3.13 33.75
CA SER A 572 -6.50 1.84 33.13
C SER A 572 -5.18 1.75 32.37
N ASP A 573 -4.24 2.68 32.62
CA ASP A 573 -2.98 2.80 31.87
C ASP A 573 -2.18 1.48 31.83
N TYR A 574 -2.16 0.87 30.64
CA TYR A 574 -1.56 -0.46 30.37
C TYR A 574 -0.06 -0.54 30.69
N TYR A 575 0.64 0.60 30.67
CA TYR A 575 2.09 0.68 30.77
C TYR A 575 2.61 0.72 32.21
N THR A 576 1.77 0.98 33.20
CA THR A 576 2.25 1.37 34.53
C THR A 576 2.21 0.24 35.56
N ASN A 577 1.52 -0.89 35.31
CA ASN A 577 1.41 -2.03 36.25
C ASN A 577 1.03 -1.61 37.69
N LEU A 578 0.47 -0.41 37.88
CA LEU A 578 0.25 0.20 39.19
C LEU A 578 -0.88 -0.54 39.93
N LYS A 579 -0.62 -0.94 41.17
CA LYS A 579 -1.57 -1.65 42.03
C LYS A 579 -2.26 -0.64 42.96
N ILE A 580 -3.43 -0.15 42.55
CA ILE A 580 -4.26 0.72 43.40
C ILE A 580 -5.00 -0.18 44.41
N GLU A 581 -4.77 0.04 45.70
CA GLU A 581 -5.39 -0.71 46.79
C GLU A 581 -6.46 0.12 47.53
N ASP A 582 -6.34 1.46 47.48
CA ASP A 582 -7.24 2.41 48.13
C ASP A 582 -7.59 3.57 47.18
N LEU A 583 -8.88 3.92 47.09
CA LEU A 583 -9.41 5.03 46.30
C LEU A 583 -9.92 6.19 47.17
N THR A 584 -9.48 6.27 48.43
CA THR A 584 -9.74 7.41 49.32
C THR A 584 -9.41 8.72 48.58
N GLY A 585 -10.36 9.66 48.65
CA GLY A 585 -10.34 10.92 47.91
C GLY A 585 -11.22 10.95 46.65
N ILE A 586 -11.65 9.79 46.12
CA ILE A 586 -12.55 9.73 44.95
C ILE A 586 -13.89 10.46 45.18
N ALA A 587 -14.34 10.54 46.44
CA ALA A 587 -15.57 11.25 46.84
C ALA A 587 -15.56 12.75 46.48
N ASP A 588 -14.38 13.38 46.42
CA ASP A 588 -14.24 14.81 46.10
C ASP A 588 -14.24 15.09 44.58
N PHE A 589 -14.26 14.05 43.74
CA PHE A 589 -14.49 14.17 42.29
C PHE A 589 -16.00 14.37 42.02
N THR A 590 -16.51 15.52 42.46
CA THR A 590 -17.97 15.81 42.48
C THR A 590 -18.61 15.89 41.09
N ALA A 591 -17.85 16.24 40.05
CA ALA A 591 -18.31 16.27 38.66
C ALA A 591 -18.07 14.96 37.88
N LEU A 592 -17.62 13.88 38.52
CA LEU A 592 -17.22 12.65 37.84
C LEU A 592 -18.39 11.93 37.17
N GLU A 593 -18.33 11.80 35.85
CA GLU A 593 -19.31 11.13 34.99
C GLU A 593 -18.83 9.73 34.55
N GLU A 594 -17.52 9.53 34.37
CA GLU A 594 -16.95 8.23 33.99
C GLU A 594 -15.73 7.87 34.86
N LEU A 595 -15.74 6.65 35.41
CA LEU A 595 -14.62 6.08 36.15
C LEU A 595 -14.23 4.72 35.55
N THR A 596 -12.99 4.61 35.11
CA THR A 596 -12.39 3.33 34.69
C THR A 596 -11.23 3.00 35.62
N LEU A 597 -11.21 1.79 36.16
CA LEU A 597 -10.15 1.28 37.03
C LEU A 597 -9.25 0.30 36.25
N PRO A 598 -7.96 0.17 36.65
CA PRO A 598 -7.02 -0.69 35.93
C PRO A 598 -7.39 -2.17 35.95
N SER A 599 -7.30 -2.78 34.76
CA SER A 599 -7.61 -4.20 34.54
C SER A 599 -6.42 -5.14 34.75
N SER A 600 -5.19 -4.61 34.76
CA SER A 600 -3.95 -5.40 34.93
C SER A 600 -3.51 -5.48 36.39
N ASN A 601 -3.11 -6.67 36.84
CA ASN A 601 -2.59 -7.04 38.17
C ASN A 601 -3.63 -7.37 39.25
N SER A 602 -4.05 -8.64 39.30
CA SER A 602 -4.37 -9.36 40.55
C SER A 602 -4.99 -8.49 41.66
N GLY A 603 -6.12 -7.82 41.39
CA GLY A 603 -6.57 -6.62 42.11
C GLY A 603 -6.46 -6.64 43.63
N ALA A 604 -6.03 -5.53 44.23
CA ALA A 604 -5.96 -5.36 45.68
C ALA A 604 -7.19 -4.63 46.24
N LEU A 605 -7.95 -3.96 45.38
CA LEU A 605 -9.11 -3.15 45.75
C LEU A 605 -10.30 -4.05 46.13
N LYS A 606 -10.54 -4.19 47.43
CA LYS A 606 -11.65 -5.01 47.95
C LYS A 606 -12.99 -4.28 47.98
N THR A 607 -12.95 -2.96 48.15
CA THR A 607 -14.12 -2.10 48.29
C THR A 607 -13.85 -0.76 47.62
N ILE A 608 -14.91 -0.08 47.20
CA ILE A 608 -14.84 1.29 46.68
C ILE A 608 -16.06 2.06 47.21
N ASP A 609 -15.85 3.30 47.66
CA ASP A 609 -16.92 4.23 48.02
C ASP A 609 -17.08 5.29 46.93
N ILE A 610 -18.13 5.15 46.13
CA ILE A 610 -18.53 6.08 45.06
C ILE A 610 -19.84 6.82 45.40
N SER A 611 -20.24 6.82 46.68
CA SER A 611 -21.53 7.34 47.13
C SER A 611 -21.71 8.85 46.90
N HIS A 612 -20.60 9.58 46.77
CA HIS A 612 -20.56 11.03 46.54
C HIS A 612 -20.44 11.40 45.05
N ASN A 613 -20.12 10.45 44.16
CA ASN A 613 -20.02 10.68 42.72
C ASN A 613 -21.41 10.60 42.05
N LEU A 614 -22.28 11.55 42.41
CA LEU A 614 -23.71 11.54 42.02
C LEU A 614 -23.91 11.71 40.50
N ALA A 615 -22.93 12.26 39.78
CA ALA A 615 -22.94 12.44 38.34
C ALA A 615 -22.51 11.17 37.55
N LEU A 616 -22.07 10.10 38.24
CA LEU A 616 -21.46 8.94 37.60
C LEU A 616 -22.45 8.20 36.68
N ARG A 617 -22.13 8.17 35.39
CA ARG A 617 -22.87 7.50 34.31
C ARG A 617 -22.25 6.18 33.90
N LYS A 618 -20.95 6.03 34.10
CA LYS A 618 -20.21 4.83 33.68
C LYS A 618 -19.17 4.44 34.72
N LEU A 619 -19.21 3.17 35.11
CA LEU A 619 -18.22 2.56 35.97
C LEU A 619 -17.66 1.29 35.31
N ILE A 620 -16.36 1.29 35.04
CA ILE A 620 -15.62 0.11 34.60
C ILE A 620 -14.62 -0.24 35.71
N SER A 621 -14.82 -1.39 36.35
CA SER A 621 -13.99 -1.90 37.43
C SER A 621 -13.74 -3.39 37.22
N SER A 622 -13.09 -3.74 36.11
CA SER A 622 -12.85 -5.12 35.74
C SER A 622 -11.58 -5.66 36.41
N GLN A 623 -11.61 -6.88 36.94
CA GLN A 623 -10.45 -7.58 37.54
C GLN A 623 -9.85 -6.94 38.81
N THR A 624 -10.63 -6.12 39.53
CA THR A 624 -10.18 -5.36 40.72
C THR A 624 -10.21 -6.14 42.04
N LYS A 625 -10.84 -7.33 42.09
CA LYS A 625 -11.13 -8.15 43.29
C LYS A 625 -12.12 -7.55 44.29
N LEU A 626 -13.03 -6.68 43.83
CA LEU A 626 -14.11 -6.16 44.67
C LEU A 626 -14.91 -7.30 45.30
N GLU A 627 -15.10 -7.25 46.62
CA GLU A 627 -15.91 -8.20 47.39
C GLU A 627 -17.33 -7.64 47.60
N THR A 628 -17.44 -6.30 47.69
CA THR A 628 -18.71 -5.56 47.75
C THR A 628 -18.67 -4.36 46.83
N LEU A 629 -19.86 -3.91 46.39
CA LEU A 629 -20.05 -2.69 45.62
C LEU A 629 -21.45 -2.13 45.90
N ASP A 630 -21.52 -0.87 46.35
CA ASP A 630 -22.77 -0.12 46.49
C ASP A 630 -22.85 0.97 45.42
N VAL A 631 -23.85 0.87 44.56
CA VAL A 631 -24.15 1.82 43.47
C VAL A 631 -25.47 2.57 43.70
N SER A 632 -26.05 2.49 44.90
CA SER A 632 -27.41 2.97 45.19
C SER A 632 -27.57 4.49 45.07
N ASN A 633 -26.49 5.26 45.26
CA ASN A 633 -26.47 6.72 45.09
C ASN A 633 -26.12 7.18 43.66
N ASN A 634 -25.59 6.29 42.80
CA ASN A 634 -25.19 6.62 41.43
C ASN A 634 -26.40 6.50 40.49
N LEU A 635 -27.41 7.35 40.69
CA LEU A 635 -28.71 7.26 40.00
C LEU A 635 -28.61 7.53 38.48
N ALA A 636 -27.54 8.19 38.04
CA ALA A 636 -27.27 8.49 36.64
C ALA A 636 -26.58 7.35 35.86
N LEU A 637 -26.27 6.22 36.52
CA LEU A 637 -25.47 5.13 35.96
C LEU A 637 -26.19 4.45 34.78
N THR A 638 -25.59 4.55 33.60
CA THR A 638 -26.04 3.95 32.32
C THR A 638 -25.25 2.71 31.92
N GLU A 639 -24.00 2.59 32.38
CA GLU A 639 -23.13 1.43 32.10
C GLU A 639 -22.38 1.02 33.38
N LEU A 640 -22.47 -0.27 33.71
CA LEU A 640 -21.75 -0.89 34.81
C LEU A 640 -21.02 -2.13 34.32
N ASN A 641 -19.69 -2.09 34.31
CA ASN A 641 -18.84 -3.24 34.03
C ASN A 641 -18.00 -3.56 35.27
N ILE A 642 -18.30 -4.70 35.88
CA ILE A 642 -17.63 -5.24 37.07
C ILE A 642 -17.13 -6.66 36.80
N TYR A 643 -16.78 -6.92 35.53
CA TYR A 643 -16.26 -8.19 35.06
C TYR A 643 -15.12 -8.70 35.95
N ARG A 644 -15.24 -9.96 36.39
CA ARG A 644 -14.20 -10.70 37.13
C ARG A 644 -13.80 -10.08 38.47
N ASN A 645 -14.78 -9.83 39.31
CA ASN A 645 -14.57 -9.50 40.73
C ASN A 645 -14.94 -10.69 41.63
N ASN A 646 -15.06 -10.46 42.94
CA ASN A 646 -15.42 -11.46 43.94
C ASN A 646 -16.79 -11.19 44.58
N LEU A 647 -17.64 -10.41 43.89
CA LEU A 647 -18.96 -10.02 44.41
C LEU A 647 -19.84 -11.25 44.59
N THR A 648 -20.43 -11.38 45.78
CA THR A 648 -21.44 -12.41 46.10
C THR A 648 -22.87 -11.90 45.92
N THR A 649 -23.05 -10.58 45.99
CA THR A 649 -24.31 -9.88 45.77
C THR A 649 -24.07 -8.61 44.96
N LEU A 650 -25.09 -8.17 44.23
CA LEU A 650 -25.08 -6.91 43.49
C LEU A 650 -26.50 -6.35 43.48
N ASN A 651 -26.70 -5.15 44.02
CA ASN A 651 -28.00 -4.46 44.00
C ASN A 651 -27.96 -3.29 43.01
N VAL A 652 -28.66 -3.44 41.89
CA VAL A 652 -28.79 -2.40 40.84
C VAL A 652 -30.19 -1.79 40.77
N SER A 653 -31.04 -2.04 41.78
CA SER A 653 -32.47 -1.65 41.76
C SER A 653 -32.72 -0.14 41.71
N LYS A 654 -31.73 0.68 42.08
CA LYS A 654 -31.81 2.16 42.04
C LYS A 654 -31.25 2.76 40.75
N ASN A 655 -30.51 2.01 39.94
CA ASN A 655 -29.87 2.49 38.72
C ASN A 655 -30.83 2.37 37.53
N LEU A 656 -31.91 3.15 37.56
CA LEU A 656 -33.02 3.05 36.58
C LEU A 656 -32.60 3.42 35.14
N GLU A 657 -31.49 4.14 35.00
CA GLU A 657 -30.91 4.55 33.72
C GLU A 657 -29.98 3.49 33.10
N LEU A 658 -29.76 2.35 33.78
CA LEU A 658 -28.81 1.33 33.35
C LEU A 658 -29.24 0.69 32.01
N THR A 659 -28.37 0.81 31.01
CA THR A 659 -28.54 0.24 29.65
C THR A 659 -27.61 -0.93 29.39
N LYS A 660 -26.48 -1.01 30.10
CA LYS A 660 -25.51 -2.09 29.97
C LYS A 660 -24.99 -2.52 31.33
N LEU A 661 -25.05 -3.83 31.58
CA LEU A 661 -24.52 -4.47 32.77
C LEU A 661 -23.65 -5.65 32.37
N ASP A 662 -22.38 -5.62 32.75
CA ASP A 662 -21.50 -6.79 32.73
C ASP A 662 -21.02 -7.09 34.15
N CYS A 663 -21.60 -8.13 34.74
CA CYS A 663 -21.21 -8.67 36.03
C CYS A 663 -20.64 -10.09 35.92
N SER A 664 -20.17 -10.47 34.74
CA SER A 664 -19.62 -11.81 34.48
C SER A 664 -18.39 -12.10 35.34
N LEU A 665 -18.08 -13.37 35.55
CA LEU A 665 -16.97 -13.89 36.37
C LEU A 665 -16.97 -13.42 37.85
N ASN A 666 -18.13 -13.06 38.40
CA ASN A 666 -18.33 -12.84 39.83
C ASN A 666 -18.73 -14.13 40.56
N ARG A 667 -19.22 -14.04 41.80
CA ARG A 667 -19.71 -15.16 42.62
C ARG A 667 -21.18 -14.95 43.03
N LEU A 668 -21.95 -14.33 42.13
CA LEU A 668 -23.35 -13.97 42.37
C LEU A 668 -24.22 -15.24 42.44
N THR A 669 -24.97 -15.39 43.52
CA THR A 669 -25.98 -16.47 43.68
C THR A 669 -27.36 -16.07 43.15
N SER A 670 -27.62 -14.76 43.07
CA SER A 670 -28.83 -14.16 42.51
C SER A 670 -28.49 -12.81 41.87
N LEU A 671 -29.31 -12.41 40.90
CA LEU A 671 -29.22 -11.12 40.24
C LEU A 671 -30.64 -10.64 39.92
N ASP A 672 -31.05 -9.53 40.54
CA ASP A 672 -32.32 -8.85 40.25
C ASP A 672 -32.07 -7.63 39.36
N VAL A 673 -32.57 -7.68 38.14
CA VAL A 673 -32.51 -6.60 37.13
C VAL A 673 -33.90 -6.07 36.76
N THR A 674 -34.94 -6.44 37.50
CA THR A 674 -36.34 -6.14 37.15
C THR A 674 -36.67 -4.64 37.19
N ALA A 675 -35.90 -3.86 37.97
CA ALA A 675 -36.01 -2.39 38.00
C ALA A 675 -35.34 -1.71 36.79
N ASN A 676 -34.37 -2.36 36.12
CA ASN A 676 -33.53 -1.77 35.07
C ASN A 676 -34.20 -1.90 33.70
N LYS A 677 -35.34 -1.23 33.51
CA LYS A 677 -36.19 -1.37 32.31
C LYS A 677 -35.52 -0.94 31.00
N LYS A 678 -34.50 -0.08 31.08
CA LYS A 678 -33.72 0.42 29.94
C LYS A 678 -32.56 -0.50 29.53
N LEU A 679 -32.39 -1.64 30.20
CA LEU A 679 -31.29 -2.57 29.96
C LEU A 679 -31.37 -3.17 28.55
N LYS A 680 -30.33 -2.91 27.75
CA LYS A 680 -30.15 -3.42 26.38
C LYS A 680 -29.15 -4.56 26.29
N SER A 681 -28.15 -4.56 27.17
CA SER A 681 -27.10 -5.58 27.20
C SER A 681 -26.90 -6.08 28.63
N LEU A 682 -27.00 -7.39 28.82
CA LEU A 682 -26.72 -8.06 30.08
C LEU A 682 -25.71 -9.18 29.87
N ALA A 683 -24.61 -9.13 30.61
CA ALA A 683 -23.64 -10.21 30.73
C ALA A 683 -23.47 -10.59 32.21
N CYS A 684 -23.75 -11.85 32.52
CA CYS A 684 -23.66 -12.43 33.86
C CYS A 684 -23.13 -13.88 33.80
N SER A 685 -22.16 -14.14 32.91
CA SER A 685 -21.60 -15.48 32.74
C SER A 685 -20.63 -15.84 33.87
N ALA A 686 -20.44 -17.13 34.16
CA ALA A 686 -19.49 -17.57 35.20
C ALA A 686 -18.15 -18.12 34.65
N SER A 687 -18.03 -18.29 33.34
CA SER A 687 -16.74 -18.53 32.66
C SER A 687 -16.63 -17.66 31.41
N ASN A 688 -15.40 -17.49 30.93
CA ASN A 688 -15.13 -16.96 29.60
C ASN A 688 -14.86 -18.15 28.65
N GLU A 689 -15.33 -18.04 27.41
CA GLU A 689 -14.99 -18.99 26.34
C GLU A 689 -13.60 -18.68 25.74
N GLU A 690 -13.04 -17.48 25.98
CA GLU A 690 -11.81 -16.98 25.34
C GLU A 690 -10.68 -16.63 26.34
N GLY A 691 -9.97 -17.61 26.93
CA GLY A 691 -8.67 -17.32 27.55
C GLY A 691 -8.13 -18.29 28.63
N ASN A 692 -6.83 -18.16 28.92
CA ASN A 692 -5.99 -18.96 29.84
C ASN A 692 -6.35 -18.90 31.34
N TYR A 693 -7.60 -18.63 31.72
CA TYR A 693 -7.99 -18.43 33.11
C TYR A 693 -8.87 -19.59 33.63
N SER A 694 -8.69 -19.95 34.90
CA SER A 694 -9.48 -21.02 35.51
C SER A 694 -10.97 -20.64 35.52
N PRO A 695 -11.87 -21.51 35.01
CA PRO A 695 -13.30 -21.27 35.04
C PRO A 695 -13.77 -21.09 36.49
N ARG A 696 -14.69 -20.14 36.72
CA ARG A 696 -15.37 -20.00 38.01
C ARG A 696 -16.65 -20.82 37.98
N GLN A 697 -17.01 -21.37 39.12
CA GLN A 697 -18.29 -22.06 39.25
C GLN A 697 -19.43 -21.03 39.17
N GLY A 698 -20.36 -21.23 38.25
CA GLY A 698 -21.59 -20.44 38.20
C GLY A 698 -22.51 -20.77 39.37
N LEU A 699 -23.11 -19.73 39.96
CA LEU A 699 -23.93 -19.86 41.16
C LEU A 699 -25.35 -19.32 40.97
N LEU A 700 -25.67 -18.71 39.82
CA LEU A 700 -27.00 -18.23 39.52
C LEU A 700 -27.97 -19.40 39.33
N THR A 701 -29.04 -19.42 40.13
CA THR A 701 -30.09 -20.45 40.09
C THR A 701 -31.30 -20.03 39.24
N SER A 702 -31.53 -18.73 39.09
CA SER A 702 -32.62 -18.13 38.32
C SER A 702 -32.24 -16.73 37.85
N LEU A 703 -32.89 -16.27 36.78
CA LEU A 703 -32.71 -14.92 36.22
C LEU A 703 -34.07 -14.44 35.69
N ASP A 704 -34.65 -13.42 36.31
CA ASP A 704 -35.90 -12.80 35.86
C ASP A 704 -35.61 -11.62 34.94
N LEU A 705 -35.99 -11.76 33.67
CA LEU A 705 -35.81 -10.76 32.62
C LEU A 705 -37.15 -10.14 32.15
N SER A 706 -38.25 -10.41 32.88
CA SER A 706 -39.61 -10.08 32.45
C SER A 706 -39.86 -8.58 32.26
N GLN A 707 -39.05 -7.71 32.89
CA GLN A 707 -39.16 -6.26 32.81
C GLN A 707 -38.13 -5.60 31.87
N ASN A 708 -37.14 -6.34 31.38
CA ASN A 708 -36.07 -5.81 30.52
C ASN A 708 -36.49 -5.87 29.03
N LEU A 709 -37.59 -5.19 28.70
CA LEU A 709 -38.23 -5.27 27.39
C LEU A 709 -37.36 -4.75 26.23
N ASP A 710 -36.35 -3.92 26.56
CA ASP A 710 -35.40 -3.35 25.62
C ASP A 710 -34.13 -4.20 25.43
N LEU A 711 -34.06 -5.40 26.02
CA LEU A 711 -32.88 -6.25 25.97
C LEU A 711 -32.62 -6.76 24.54
N GLU A 712 -31.44 -6.46 24.02
CA GLU A 712 -30.95 -6.79 22.67
C GLU A 712 -29.87 -7.88 22.71
N VAL A 713 -29.06 -7.92 23.78
CA VAL A 713 -27.95 -8.86 23.96
C VAL A 713 -27.99 -9.47 25.35
N LEU A 714 -27.94 -10.81 25.42
CA LEU A 714 -27.87 -11.56 26.67
C LEU A 714 -26.72 -12.57 26.64
N ASN A 715 -25.88 -12.55 27.68
CA ASN A 715 -24.92 -13.61 27.97
C ASN A 715 -25.08 -14.06 29.43
N CYS A 716 -25.63 -15.25 29.64
CA CYS A 716 -25.71 -15.88 30.96
C CYS A 716 -25.11 -17.29 30.95
N SER A 717 -24.05 -17.50 30.15
CA SER A 717 -23.38 -18.79 30.01
C SER A 717 -22.68 -19.25 31.30
N SER A 718 -22.44 -20.55 31.39
CA SER A 718 -21.66 -21.19 32.46
C SER A 718 -22.27 -21.09 33.85
N ASN A 719 -23.58 -20.87 33.95
CA ASN A 719 -24.32 -20.95 35.21
C ASN A 719 -24.91 -22.36 35.37
N ASP A 720 -24.08 -23.32 35.79
CA ASP A 720 -24.46 -24.74 35.93
C ASP A 720 -25.65 -25.00 36.88
N LYS A 721 -26.08 -24.02 37.69
CA LYS A 721 -27.30 -24.10 38.51
C LYS A 721 -28.56 -23.52 37.84
N LEU A 722 -28.42 -22.90 36.67
CA LEU A 722 -29.52 -22.34 35.90
C LEU A 722 -30.20 -23.48 35.11
N VAL A 723 -31.40 -23.86 35.57
CA VAL A 723 -32.19 -24.97 35.00
C VAL A 723 -33.29 -24.52 34.02
N GLY A 724 -33.53 -23.21 33.91
CA GLY A 724 -34.52 -22.64 33.01
C GLY A 724 -34.29 -21.14 32.81
N LEU A 725 -34.73 -20.64 31.66
CA LEU A 725 -34.64 -19.23 31.29
C LEU A 725 -35.86 -18.84 30.44
N ASP A 726 -36.65 -17.87 30.90
CA ASP A 726 -37.75 -17.29 30.14
C ASP A 726 -37.31 -15.95 29.54
N VAL A 727 -37.24 -15.90 28.21
CA VAL A 727 -36.94 -14.68 27.44
C VAL A 727 -38.13 -14.25 26.56
N SER A 728 -39.33 -14.77 26.83
CA SER A 728 -40.54 -14.53 26.02
C SER A 728 -40.94 -13.06 25.92
N LYS A 729 -40.53 -12.24 26.89
CA LYS A 729 -40.78 -10.79 26.92
C LYS A 729 -39.70 -9.96 26.22
N ASN A 730 -38.51 -10.51 26.01
CA ASN A 730 -37.35 -9.80 25.47
C ASN A 730 -37.31 -9.87 23.93
N VAL A 731 -38.41 -9.46 23.29
CA VAL A 731 -38.63 -9.63 21.84
C VAL A 731 -37.61 -8.91 20.94
N LYS A 732 -36.81 -8.01 21.52
CA LYS A 732 -35.74 -7.28 20.84
C LYS A 732 -34.38 -8.00 20.83
N LEU A 733 -34.28 -9.19 21.45
CA LEU A 733 -33.04 -9.96 21.46
C LEU A 733 -32.57 -10.27 20.03
N THR A 734 -31.31 -9.93 19.76
CA THR A 734 -30.59 -10.21 18.52
C THR A 734 -29.46 -11.21 18.74
N SER A 735 -28.94 -11.31 19.97
CA SER A 735 -27.87 -12.22 20.34
C SER A 735 -28.09 -12.81 21.73
N ILE A 736 -27.97 -14.12 21.85
CA ILE A 736 -28.11 -14.83 23.12
C ILE A 736 -27.03 -15.92 23.28
N ASN A 737 -26.34 -15.90 24.42
CA ASN A 737 -25.46 -16.98 24.85
C ASN A 737 -25.94 -17.57 26.18
N VAL A 738 -26.36 -18.84 26.11
CA VAL A 738 -26.79 -19.70 27.23
C VAL A 738 -25.98 -21.00 27.28
N SER A 739 -24.78 -21.01 26.71
CA SER A 739 -23.89 -22.18 26.71
C SER A 739 -23.48 -22.59 28.13
N ASN A 740 -23.10 -23.85 28.32
CA ASN A 740 -22.57 -24.40 29.58
C ASN A 740 -23.54 -24.23 30.78
N ASN A 741 -24.84 -24.39 30.54
CA ASN A 741 -25.87 -24.42 31.57
C ASN A 741 -26.46 -25.85 31.69
N ASN A 742 -27.49 -26.03 32.50
CA ASN A 742 -28.21 -27.30 32.64
C ASN A 742 -29.61 -27.25 31.97
N LEU A 743 -29.73 -26.54 30.84
CA LEU A 743 -31.01 -26.38 30.13
C LEU A 743 -31.36 -27.67 29.38
N THR A 744 -32.56 -28.20 29.59
CA THR A 744 -33.09 -29.39 28.89
C THR A 744 -33.94 -29.05 27.67
N SER A 745 -34.44 -27.81 27.61
CA SER A 745 -35.18 -27.25 26.49
C SER A 745 -34.96 -25.75 26.41
N ILE A 746 -35.15 -25.21 25.21
CA ILE A 746 -35.05 -23.78 24.94
C ILE A 746 -36.28 -23.40 24.09
N ASP A 747 -37.05 -22.41 24.57
CA ASP A 747 -38.11 -21.76 23.79
C ASP A 747 -37.78 -20.28 23.62
N PHE A 748 -37.23 -19.92 22.45
CA PHE A 748 -36.99 -18.54 22.05
C PHE A 748 -38.01 -18.06 21.01
N SER A 749 -39.16 -18.74 20.86
CA SER A 749 -40.11 -18.50 19.76
C SER A 749 -40.63 -17.05 19.66
N ALA A 750 -40.59 -16.30 20.76
CA ALA A 750 -40.92 -14.88 20.81
C ALA A 750 -39.81 -13.96 20.24
N ASN A 751 -38.55 -14.40 20.23
CA ASN A 751 -37.36 -13.60 19.91
C ASN A 751 -37.00 -13.70 18.42
N LYS A 752 -37.92 -13.25 17.55
CA LYS A 752 -37.83 -13.41 16.09
C LYS A 752 -36.66 -12.65 15.44
N LEU A 753 -36.02 -11.73 16.17
CA LEU A 753 -34.89 -10.93 15.70
C LEU A 753 -33.52 -11.57 15.98
N LEU A 754 -33.49 -12.78 16.57
CA LEU A 754 -32.25 -13.49 16.86
C LEU A 754 -31.45 -13.77 15.59
N LYS A 755 -30.19 -13.34 15.63
CA LYS A 755 -29.15 -13.55 14.62
C LYS A 755 -28.08 -14.50 15.12
N ASN A 756 -27.77 -14.46 16.41
CA ASN A 756 -26.73 -15.27 17.04
C ASN A 756 -27.32 -16.05 18.22
N ILE A 757 -27.22 -17.38 18.17
CA ILE A 757 -27.65 -18.27 19.24
C ILE A 757 -26.48 -19.18 19.62
N SER A 758 -26.05 -19.09 20.87
CA SER A 758 -25.12 -20.03 21.49
C SER A 758 -25.80 -20.75 22.66
N CYS A 759 -25.91 -22.07 22.56
CA CYS A 759 -26.53 -22.95 23.56
C CYS A 759 -25.74 -24.26 23.73
N GLU A 760 -24.42 -24.20 23.54
CA GLU A 760 -23.54 -25.35 23.64
C GLU A 760 -23.52 -25.94 25.05
N SER A 761 -23.12 -27.21 25.20
CA SER A 761 -22.91 -27.87 26.49
C SER A 761 -24.12 -27.75 27.42
N ASN A 762 -25.29 -28.12 26.91
CA ASN A 762 -26.54 -28.20 27.65
C ASN A 762 -27.11 -29.63 27.51
N GLN A 763 -28.38 -29.84 27.87
CA GLN A 763 -29.08 -31.13 27.79
C GLN A 763 -30.23 -31.09 26.78
N ILE A 764 -30.10 -30.30 25.71
CA ILE A 764 -31.17 -30.02 24.75
C ILE A 764 -31.37 -31.21 23.82
N THR A 765 -32.62 -31.69 23.71
CA THR A 765 -32.98 -32.85 22.87
C THR A 765 -33.61 -32.49 21.52
N SER A 766 -34.19 -31.28 21.40
CA SER A 766 -34.75 -30.74 20.17
C SER A 766 -34.61 -29.22 20.14
N LEU A 767 -34.45 -28.67 18.93
CA LEU A 767 -34.29 -27.23 18.71
C LEU A 767 -35.11 -26.81 17.48
N ASP A 768 -36.25 -26.14 17.70
CA ASP A 768 -37.07 -25.58 16.62
C ASP A 768 -36.50 -24.24 16.16
N LEU A 769 -35.91 -24.22 14.96
CA LEU A 769 -35.35 -23.03 14.36
C LEU A 769 -36.34 -22.28 13.44
N SER A 770 -37.58 -22.76 13.26
CA SER A 770 -38.54 -22.20 12.29
C SER A 770 -38.87 -20.72 12.51
N LYS A 771 -38.64 -20.20 13.71
CA LYS A 771 -38.97 -18.83 14.12
C LYS A 771 -37.85 -17.79 13.90
N TYR A 772 -36.65 -18.21 13.46
CA TYR A 772 -35.47 -17.34 13.36
C TYR A 772 -34.96 -17.20 11.91
N PRO A 773 -35.73 -16.59 10.98
CA PRO A 773 -35.35 -16.52 9.57
C PRO A 773 -34.07 -15.69 9.32
N ALA A 774 -33.70 -14.81 10.27
CA ALA A 774 -32.52 -13.96 10.21
C ALA A 774 -31.29 -14.56 10.92
N LEU A 775 -31.29 -15.85 11.29
CA LEU A 775 -30.17 -16.48 11.98
C LEU A 775 -28.92 -16.50 11.09
N GLU A 776 -27.82 -15.98 11.62
CA GLU A 776 -26.51 -15.87 10.98
C GLU A 776 -25.51 -16.84 11.65
N THR A 777 -25.59 -17.00 12.98
CA THR A 777 -24.72 -17.88 13.77
C THR A 777 -25.54 -18.82 14.66
N LEU A 778 -25.24 -20.11 14.62
CA LEU A 778 -25.77 -21.12 15.53
C LEU A 778 -24.66 -21.98 16.12
N GLN A 779 -24.61 -22.05 17.44
CA GLN A 779 -23.69 -22.87 18.21
C GLN A 779 -24.49 -23.72 19.20
N CYS A 780 -24.61 -25.02 18.94
CA CYS A 780 -25.42 -25.96 19.73
C CYS A 780 -24.69 -27.28 20.03
N SER A 781 -23.35 -27.24 20.04
CA SER A 781 -22.50 -28.40 20.33
C SER A 781 -22.75 -29.01 21.70
N PHE A 782 -22.35 -30.27 21.90
CA PHE A 782 -22.43 -30.98 23.19
C PHE A 782 -23.86 -30.96 23.78
N ASN A 783 -24.84 -31.29 22.94
CA ASN A 783 -26.23 -31.48 23.31
C ASN A 783 -26.70 -32.89 22.93
N GLN A 784 -28.00 -33.15 22.96
CA GLN A 784 -28.60 -34.45 22.65
C GLN A 784 -29.51 -34.38 21.40
N LEU A 785 -29.21 -33.48 20.46
CA LEU A 785 -30.02 -33.26 19.26
C LEU A 785 -29.95 -34.47 18.33
N THR A 786 -31.11 -35.00 17.94
CA THR A 786 -31.23 -36.12 16.98
C THR A 786 -31.50 -35.65 15.55
N THR A 787 -32.07 -34.45 15.40
CA THR A 787 -32.34 -33.77 14.14
C THR A 787 -32.05 -32.28 14.27
N LEU A 788 -31.69 -31.63 13.16
CA LEU A 788 -31.44 -30.19 13.10
C LEU A 788 -31.86 -29.65 11.72
N ASP A 789 -32.94 -28.90 11.66
CA ASP A 789 -33.45 -28.31 10.41
C ASP A 789 -32.95 -26.86 10.24
N VAL A 790 -32.00 -26.68 9.32
CA VAL A 790 -31.46 -25.37 8.92
C VAL A 790 -31.97 -24.91 7.55
N SER A 791 -32.95 -25.59 6.95
CA SER A 791 -33.40 -25.37 5.57
C SER A 791 -33.97 -23.97 5.32
N GLN A 792 -34.50 -23.33 6.36
CA GLN A 792 -35.07 -21.98 6.32
C GLN A 792 -34.11 -20.90 6.84
N LYS A 793 -32.78 -21.10 6.71
CA LYS A 793 -31.73 -20.18 7.22
C LYS A 793 -30.75 -19.75 6.11
N PRO A 794 -31.21 -19.04 5.07
CA PRO A 794 -30.37 -18.70 3.92
C PRO A 794 -29.18 -17.79 4.27
N GLY A 795 -29.27 -17.03 5.38
CA GLY A 795 -28.21 -16.15 5.88
C GLY A 795 -27.22 -16.80 6.85
N LEU A 796 -27.35 -18.10 7.16
CA LEU A 796 -26.47 -18.79 8.10
C LEU A 796 -25.03 -18.84 7.57
N THR A 797 -24.09 -18.23 8.30
CA THR A 797 -22.67 -18.18 7.95
C THR A 797 -21.83 -19.09 8.84
N PHE A 798 -22.24 -19.34 10.09
CA PHE A 798 -21.51 -20.17 11.04
C PHE A 798 -22.44 -21.15 11.76
N LEU A 799 -22.19 -22.45 11.59
CA LEU A 799 -22.92 -23.53 12.25
C LEU A 799 -21.94 -24.44 13.02
N ILE A 800 -22.09 -24.53 14.34
CA ILE A 800 -21.41 -25.49 15.20
C ILE A 800 -22.46 -26.36 15.89
N CYS A 801 -22.46 -27.65 15.58
CA CYS A 801 -23.39 -28.65 16.12
C CYS A 801 -22.66 -29.96 16.46
N GLU A 802 -21.41 -29.86 16.93
CA GLU A 802 -20.57 -31.00 17.24
C GLU A 802 -21.10 -31.79 18.44
N SER A 803 -20.69 -33.06 18.56
CA SER A 803 -21.00 -33.93 19.71
C SER A 803 -22.50 -33.94 20.06
N ASN A 804 -23.32 -34.22 19.05
CA ASN A 804 -24.76 -34.43 19.17
C ASN A 804 -25.12 -35.86 18.70
N GLN A 805 -26.39 -36.14 18.39
CA GLN A 805 -26.87 -37.44 17.91
C GLN A 805 -27.46 -37.38 16.49
N LEU A 806 -27.03 -36.40 15.67
CA LEU A 806 -27.58 -36.16 14.34
C LEU A 806 -27.29 -37.32 13.40
N THR A 807 -28.31 -37.85 12.72
CA THR A 807 -28.17 -38.94 11.73
C THR A 807 -28.05 -38.45 10.29
N SER A 808 -28.49 -37.22 10.04
CA SER A 808 -28.38 -36.51 8.77
C SER A 808 -28.28 -35.00 9.03
N LEU A 809 -27.70 -34.28 8.08
CA LEU A 809 -27.60 -32.82 8.12
C LEU A 809 -27.67 -32.28 6.69
N ASP A 810 -28.76 -31.59 6.35
CA ASP A 810 -28.94 -30.93 5.04
C ASP A 810 -28.59 -29.43 5.16
N VAL A 811 -27.49 -29.03 4.53
CA VAL A 811 -27.05 -27.63 4.43
C VAL A 811 -27.25 -27.02 3.04
N SER A 812 -28.01 -27.69 2.17
CA SER A 812 -28.17 -27.30 0.76
C SER A 812 -28.88 -25.96 0.56
N LYS A 813 -29.58 -25.47 1.59
CA LYS A 813 -30.31 -24.19 1.59
C LYS A 813 -29.56 -23.06 2.31
N ASN A 814 -28.29 -23.26 2.67
CA ASN A 814 -27.46 -22.30 3.39
C ASN A 814 -26.28 -21.81 2.52
N PRO A 815 -26.52 -21.13 1.39
CA PRO A 815 -25.45 -20.75 0.45
C PRO A 815 -24.43 -19.75 1.04
N ALA A 816 -24.77 -19.08 2.15
CA ALA A 816 -23.90 -18.17 2.86
C ALA A 816 -22.93 -18.85 3.83
N LEU A 817 -23.04 -20.17 4.05
CA LEU A 817 -22.29 -20.90 5.07
C LEU A 817 -20.78 -20.87 4.79
N GLU A 818 -20.02 -20.37 5.77
CA GLU A 818 -18.57 -20.24 5.74
C GLU A 818 -17.88 -21.22 6.68
N ARG A 819 -18.53 -21.59 7.79
CA ARG A 819 -17.96 -22.50 8.79
C ARG A 819 -19.00 -23.52 9.24
N LEU A 820 -18.64 -24.81 9.17
CA LEU A 820 -19.50 -25.92 9.58
C LEU A 820 -18.74 -26.92 10.45
N TYR A 821 -19.08 -27.01 11.73
CA TYR A 821 -18.53 -28.00 12.64
C TYR A 821 -19.63 -28.96 13.08
N CYS A 822 -19.59 -30.21 12.64
CA CYS A 822 -20.58 -31.25 12.91
C CYS A 822 -19.95 -32.59 13.33
N SER A 823 -18.70 -32.57 13.82
CA SER A 823 -17.98 -33.75 14.29
C SER A 823 -18.71 -34.45 15.46
N GLY A 824 -18.46 -35.75 15.67
CA GLY A 824 -18.99 -36.46 16.83
C GLY A 824 -20.52 -36.69 16.79
N ASN A 825 -21.08 -36.83 15.60
CA ASN A 825 -22.49 -37.15 15.36
C ASN A 825 -22.63 -38.57 14.77
N LYS A 826 -23.79 -38.90 14.19
CA LYS A 826 -24.10 -40.17 13.52
C LYS A 826 -24.43 -39.96 12.03
N ILE A 827 -23.88 -38.92 11.41
CA ILE A 827 -24.22 -38.51 10.03
C ILE A 827 -23.72 -39.56 9.03
N ALA A 828 -24.60 -40.06 8.17
CA ALA A 828 -24.29 -41.10 7.18
C ALA A 828 -23.73 -40.56 5.85
N SER A 829 -24.09 -39.34 5.48
CA SER A 829 -23.54 -38.63 4.33
C SER A 829 -23.65 -37.12 4.53
N LEU A 830 -22.68 -36.38 4.01
CA LEU A 830 -22.66 -34.92 4.06
C LEU A 830 -22.35 -34.35 2.68
N ASP A 831 -23.17 -33.42 2.23
CA ASP A 831 -23.00 -32.71 0.95
C ASP A 831 -22.96 -31.21 1.18
N ILE A 832 -21.82 -30.59 0.84
CA ILE A 832 -21.62 -29.13 0.92
C ILE A 832 -21.47 -28.48 -0.46
N SER A 833 -21.83 -29.16 -1.54
CA SER A 833 -21.70 -28.66 -2.92
C SER A 833 -22.50 -27.37 -3.17
N ALA A 834 -23.57 -27.14 -2.41
CA ALA A 834 -24.37 -25.93 -2.46
C ALA A 834 -23.86 -24.78 -1.56
N ASN A 835 -22.70 -24.94 -0.90
CA ASN A 835 -22.12 -23.97 0.03
C ASN A 835 -20.80 -23.39 -0.52
N PRO A 836 -20.83 -22.54 -1.55
CA PRO A 836 -19.63 -22.07 -2.25
C PRO A 836 -18.74 -21.13 -1.43
N LYS A 837 -19.21 -20.67 -0.26
CA LYS A 837 -18.45 -19.80 0.66
C LYS A 837 -17.72 -20.55 1.77
N MET A 838 -17.78 -21.88 1.81
CA MET A 838 -17.16 -22.67 2.87
C MET A 838 -15.67 -22.39 2.99
N LYS A 839 -15.21 -22.07 4.20
CA LYS A 839 -13.82 -21.81 4.58
C LYS A 839 -13.30 -22.84 5.58
N GLN A 840 -14.14 -23.29 6.52
CA GLN A 840 -13.72 -24.23 7.57
C GLN A 840 -14.76 -25.33 7.78
N LEU A 841 -14.33 -26.58 7.81
CA LEU A 841 -15.18 -27.75 7.95
C LEU A 841 -14.57 -28.75 8.95
N LEU A 842 -15.34 -29.09 9.98
CA LEU A 842 -15.06 -30.21 10.89
C LEU A 842 -16.22 -31.19 10.82
N CYS A 843 -15.99 -32.38 10.28
CA CYS A 843 -17.03 -33.41 10.17
C CYS A 843 -16.55 -34.82 10.54
N GLY A 844 -15.42 -34.91 11.23
CA GLY A 844 -14.85 -36.18 11.68
C GLY A 844 -15.73 -36.90 12.72
N SER A 845 -15.39 -38.14 13.04
CA SER A 845 -16.10 -38.94 14.06
C SER A 845 -17.61 -39.02 13.81
N ASN A 846 -17.99 -39.39 12.59
CA ASN A 846 -19.37 -39.63 12.15
C ASN A 846 -19.48 -41.08 11.60
N ASN A 847 -20.63 -41.41 11.00
CA ASN A 847 -20.87 -42.71 10.34
C ASN A 847 -20.84 -42.57 8.80
N MET A 848 -20.04 -41.64 8.26
CA MET A 848 -20.14 -41.30 6.84
C MET A 848 -19.64 -42.42 5.93
N THR A 849 -20.38 -42.69 4.85
CA THR A 849 -19.90 -43.53 3.73
C THR A 849 -19.47 -42.71 2.52
N LYS A 850 -20.02 -41.49 2.39
CA LYS A 850 -19.76 -40.54 1.31
C LYS A 850 -19.73 -39.11 1.82
N LEU A 851 -18.77 -38.33 1.31
CA LEU A 851 -18.61 -36.91 1.61
C LEU A 851 -18.47 -36.13 0.30
N ASN A 852 -19.27 -35.07 0.11
CA ASN A 852 -19.18 -34.22 -1.08
C ASN A 852 -18.69 -32.81 -0.72
N LEU A 853 -17.42 -32.54 -1.01
CA LEU A 853 -16.75 -31.26 -0.80
C LEU A 853 -16.67 -30.40 -2.06
N LYS A 854 -17.17 -30.87 -3.20
CA LYS A 854 -17.04 -30.20 -4.51
C LYS A 854 -17.95 -28.97 -4.62
N ASN A 855 -17.52 -27.87 -4.02
CA ASN A 855 -18.26 -26.62 -3.91
C ASN A 855 -17.60 -25.44 -4.66
N GLY A 856 -16.55 -25.71 -5.44
CA GLY A 856 -15.77 -24.70 -6.15
C GLY A 856 -14.84 -23.87 -5.28
N ASN A 857 -14.62 -24.23 -4.00
CA ASN A 857 -13.84 -23.45 -3.05
C ASN A 857 -12.82 -24.26 -2.24
N ASN A 858 -12.53 -25.51 -2.62
CA ASN A 858 -11.58 -26.38 -1.90
C ASN A 858 -10.20 -25.74 -1.66
N THR A 859 -9.67 -24.96 -2.61
CA THR A 859 -8.35 -24.31 -2.47
C THR A 859 -8.31 -23.16 -1.46
N LYS A 860 -9.48 -22.69 -0.98
CA LYS A 860 -9.59 -21.59 -0.02
C LYS A 860 -10.00 -22.04 1.37
N PHE A 861 -10.02 -23.34 1.65
CA PHE A 861 -10.27 -23.80 3.01
C PHE A 861 -9.10 -23.35 3.90
N GLU A 862 -9.41 -22.64 4.98
CA GLU A 862 -8.46 -22.22 6.00
C GLU A 862 -8.18 -23.42 6.90
N ILE A 863 -6.96 -23.94 6.85
CA ILE A 863 -6.58 -25.16 7.56
C ILE A 863 -6.04 -24.79 8.95
N ASP A 864 -6.76 -25.16 10.00
CA ASP A 864 -6.28 -25.20 11.39
C ASP A 864 -5.94 -26.66 11.77
N TYR A 865 -4.93 -26.88 12.61
CA TYR A 865 -4.35 -28.18 12.97
C TYR A 865 -5.34 -29.19 13.59
N ASN A 866 -6.50 -28.71 14.04
CA ASN A 866 -7.57 -29.55 14.61
C ASN A 866 -8.60 -30.04 13.58
N SER A 867 -8.38 -29.77 12.28
CA SER A 867 -9.40 -29.95 11.24
C SER A 867 -9.38 -31.30 10.53
N ILE A 868 -10.37 -32.16 10.78
CA ILE A 868 -10.34 -33.55 10.30
C ILE A 868 -11.74 -34.05 9.84
N PHE A 869 -11.78 -34.69 8.67
CA PHE A 869 -12.91 -35.53 8.19
C PHE A 869 -12.63 -37.03 8.38
N SER A 870 -11.67 -37.36 9.26
CA SER A 870 -11.30 -38.72 9.66
C SER A 870 -12.19 -39.25 10.79
N ASN A 871 -11.92 -40.47 11.25
CA ASN A 871 -12.73 -41.22 12.20
C ASN A 871 -14.13 -41.53 11.65
N ASN A 872 -14.23 -41.69 10.33
CA ASN A 872 -15.38 -42.21 9.60
C ASN A 872 -14.97 -43.53 8.93
N PRO A 873 -14.91 -44.66 9.66
CA PRO A 873 -14.27 -45.89 9.18
C PRO A 873 -14.86 -46.44 7.87
N ASN A 874 -16.14 -46.16 7.58
CA ASN A 874 -16.84 -46.60 6.37
C ASN A 874 -16.77 -45.60 5.21
N LEU A 875 -16.09 -44.46 5.38
CA LEU A 875 -15.94 -43.45 4.33
C LEU A 875 -14.98 -43.99 3.28
N THR A 876 -15.47 -44.18 2.06
CA THR A 876 -14.65 -44.70 0.96
C THR A 876 -14.41 -43.66 -0.12
N CYS A 877 -15.34 -42.71 -0.30
CA CYS A 877 -15.25 -41.71 -1.35
C CYS A 877 -15.52 -40.28 -0.84
N ILE A 878 -14.60 -39.37 -1.17
CA ILE A 878 -14.69 -37.94 -0.90
C ILE A 878 -14.63 -37.20 -2.23
N LEU A 879 -15.73 -36.56 -2.63
CA LEU A 879 -15.76 -35.71 -3.82
C LEU A 879 -15.08 -34.38 -3.55
N VAL A 880 -14.15 -33.99 -4.42
CA VAL A 880 -13.42 -32.72 -4.34
C VAL A 880 -13.38 -32.02 -5.72
N ASP A 881 -13.10 -30.73 -5.72
CA ASP A 881 -12.90 -29.89 -6.89
C ASP A 881 -11.60 -30.25 -7.63
N ASP A 882 -10.52 -30.54 -6.88
CA ASP A 882 -9.18 -30.85 -7.38
C ASP A 882 -8.53 -31.96 -6.54
N VAL A 883 -8.41 -33.15 -7.13
CA VAL A 883 -7.88 -34.35 -6.47
C VAL A 883 -6.39 -34.22 -6.17
N ASP A 884 -5.61 -33.56 -7.03
CA ASP A 884 -4.17 -33.40 -6.83
C ASP A 884 -3.91 -32.43 -5.68
N TYR A 885 -4.64 -31.32 -5.65
CA TYR A 885 -4.60 -30.37 -4.54
C TYR A 885 -4.97 -31.04 -3.22
N SER A 886 -6.08 -31.80 -3.17
CA SER A 886 -6.53 -32.49 -1.96
C SER A 886 -5.57 -33.58 -1.50
N ASN A 887 -5.01 -34.39 -2.41
CA ASN A 887 -4.01 -35.39 -2.05
C ASN A 887 -2.71 -34.75 -1.54
N LYS A 888 -2.32 -33.59 -2.07
CA LYS A 888 -1.12 -32.87 -1.63
C LYS A 888 -1.33 -32.17 -0.28
N THR A 889 -2.46 -31.51 -0.10
CA THR A 889 -2.70 -30.58 1.01
C THR A 889 -3.42 -31.22 2.18
N TRP A 890 -4.29 -32.21 1.91
CA TRP A 890 -5.18 -32.84 2.89
C TRP A 890 -4.91 -34.34 3.07
N ALA A 891 -3.73 -34.84 2.65
CA ALA A 891 -3.41 -36.28 2.67
C ALA A 891 -3.76 -36.97 4.00
N THR A 892 -3.55 -36.28 5.12
CA THR A 892 -3.68 -36.79 6.48
C THR A 892 -5.06 -36.55 7.12
N TYR A 893 -6.01 -35.92 6.41
CA TYR A 893 -7.28 -35.47 7.00
C TYR A 893 -8.46 -36.42 6.80
N LYS A 894 -8.28 -37.51 6.06
CA LYS A 894 -9.26 -38.59 5.84
C LYS A 894 -8.83 -39.89 6.50
N ASP A 895 -9.80 -40.79 6.66
CA ASP A 895 -9.50 -42.18 6.99
C ASP A 895 -8.70 -42.88 5.88
N ALA A 896 -7.95 -43.93 6.26
CA ALA A 896 -7.17 -44.71 5.32
C ALA A 896 -8.03 -45.40 4.23
N THR A 897 -9.29 -45.71 4.55
CA THR A 897 -10.27 -46.34 3.66
C THR A 897 -10.85 -45.38 2.61
N ALA A 898 -10.74 -44.06 2.82
CA ALA A 898 -11.30 -43.05 1.94
C ALA A 898 -10.32 -42.63 0.84
N SER A 899 -10.82 -42.21 -0.32
CA SER A 899 -10.04 -41.58 -1.39
C SER A 899 -10.67 -40.26 -1.83
N TYR A 900 -9.84 -39.32 -2.30
CA TYR A 900 -10.33 -38.10 -2.96
C TYR A 900 -10.58 -38.38 -4.43
N ASN A 901 -11.75 -37.98 -4.91
CA ASN A 901 -12.21 -38.28 -6.25
C ASN A 901 -12.93 -37.07 -6.86
N THR A 902 -12.89 -36.92 -8.18
CA THR A 902 -13.76 -35.96 -8.89
C THR A 902 -15.16 -36.54 -9.16
N GLU A 903 -15.27 -37.87 -9.15
CA GLU A 903 -16.49 -38.68 -9.30
C GLU A 903 -16.39 -39.96 -8.44
N CYS A 904 -17.46 -40.31 -7.73
CA CYS A 904 -17.57 -41.57 -7.00
C CYS A 904 -18.33 -42.56 -7.89
N SER A 905 -17.65 -43.36 -8.70
CA SER A 905 -18.28 -44.41 -9.49
C SER A 905 -18.50 -45.66 -8.64
N PHE A 906 -19.72 -45.87 -8.16
CA PHE A 906 -20.13 -47.15 -7.60
C PHE A 906 -20.22 -48.18 -8.74
N SER A 907 -19.54 -49.33 -8.60
CA SER A 907 -19.68 -50.44 -9.55
C SER A 907 -19.67 -51.78 -8.81
N LEU A 908 -20.56 -52.68 -9.24
CA LEU A 908 -20.55 -54.08 -8.81
C LEU A 908 -19.99 -54.96 -9.93
N PRO A 909 -19.36 -56.10 -9.59
CA PRO A 909 -18.99 -57.11 -10.59
C PRO A 909 -20.20 -57.49 -11.46
N SER A 910 -19.98 -57.70 -12.77
CA SER A 910 -21.05 -58.00 -13.73
C SER A 910 -21.83 -59.30 -13.45
N LYS A 911 -21.33 -60.15 -12.54
CA LYS A 911 -22.01 -61.35 -12.01
C LYS A 911 -22.05 -61.34 -10.48
N ASN A 912 -22.44 -60.21 -9.90
CA ASN A 912 -22.37 -60.05 -8.46
C ASN A 912 -23.27 -61.04 -7.70
N PHE A 913 -24.47 -61.33 -8.20
CA PHE A 913 -25.42 -62.24 -7.55
C PHE A 913 -25.58 -63.56 -8.30
N ALA A 914 -25.57 -64.66 -7.56
CA ALA A 914 -26.07 -65.96 -8.00
C ALA A 914 -27.39 -66.26 -7.29
N VAL A 915 -28.43 -66.54 -8.07
CA VAL A 915 -29.78 -66.77 -7.56
C VAL A 915 -30.25 -68.13 -8.04
N GLU A 916 -30.54 -69.02 -7.10
CA GLU A 916 -30.93 -70.41 -7.36
C GLU A 916 -32.33 -70.70 -6.80
N THR A 917 -33.10 -71.49 -7.55
CA THR A 917 -34.43 -71.95 -7.15
C THR A 917 -34.50 -73.46 -7.07
N LYS A 918 -35.20 -73.98 -6.07
CA LYS A 918 -35.54 -75.39 -5.95
C LYS A 918 -37.07 -75.55 -6.01
N GLY A 919 -37.55 -76.34 -6.98
CA GLY A 919 -38.99 -76.67 -7.11
C GLY A 919 -39.50 -77.53 -5.96
N GLU A 920 -40.83 -77.68 -5.86
CA GLU A 920 -41.42 -78.56 -4.85
C GLU A 920 -41.03 -80.04 -5.09
N SER A 921 -40.84 -80.82 -4.03
CA SER A 921 -40.35 -82.19 -4.14
C SER A 921 -41.40 -83.19 -4.65
N CYS A 922 -42.68 -82.93 -4.36
CA CYS A 922 -43.85 -83.70 -4.76
C CYS A 922 -45.02 -82.74 -4.98
N VAL A 923 -46.01 -83.17 -5.78
CA VAL A 923 -47.17 -82.34 -6.12
C VAL A 923 -47.93 -81.99 -4.84
N GLY A 924 -47.98 -80.70 -4.48
CA GLY A 924 -48.76 -80.18 -3.36
C GLY A 924 -48.01 -79.97 -2.04
N GLU A 925 -46.69 -80.19 -1.99
CA GLU A 925 -45.89 -80.05 -0.76
C GLU A 925 -45.46 -78.59 -0.44
N ASN A 926 -45.48 -77.68 -1.43
CA ASN A 926 -45.12 -76.26 -1.26
C ASN A 926 -43.77 -76.00 -0.56
N ASN A 927 -42.79 -76.89 -0.75
CA ASN A 927 -41.49 -76.83 -0.08
C ASN A 927 -40.35 -76.31 -0.97
N GLY A 928 -40.67 -75.47 -1.95
CA GLY A 928 -39.67 -74.84 -2.80
C GLY A 928 -38.76 -73.87 -2.04
N GLU A 929 -37.61 -73.56 -2.63
CA GLU A 929 -36.59 -72.70 -2.00
C GLU A 929 -36.02 -71.68 -2.98
N ILE A 930 -35.68 -70.48 -2.50
CA ILE A 930 -34.87 -69.47 -3.19
C ILE A 930 -33.59 -69.27 -2.37
N THR A 931 -32.43 -69.34 -3.02
CA THR A 931 -31.14 -69.01 -2.42
C THR A 931 -30.47 -67.90 -3.24
N ILE A 932 -30.00 -66.85 -2.57
CA ILE A 932 -29.31 -65.71 -3.17
C ILE A 932 -27.92 -65.64 -2.54
N THR A 933 -26.87 -65.60 -3.33
CA THR A 933 -25.50 -65.34 -2.87
C THR A 933 -24.92 -64.15 -3.64
N ALA A 934 -24.22 -63.26 -2.96
CA ALA A 934 -23.50 -62.13 -3.52
C ALA A 934 -21.99 -62.37 -3.44
N SER A 935 -21.23 -61.87 -4.42
CA SER A 935 -19.78 -62.04 -4.47
C SER A 935 -19.03 -60.85 -3.88
N ALA A 936 -19.53 -59.62 -4.00
CA ALA A 936 -19.01 -58.46 -3.31
C ALA A 936 -19.70 -58.24 -1.97
N GLU A 937 -18.96 -57.76 -0.97
CA GLU A 937 -19.47 -57.51 0.38
C GLU A 937 -20.11 -56.13 0.51
N PHE A 938 -21.43 -56.09 0.62
CA PHE A 938 -22.23 -54.89 0.84
C PHE A 938 -23.44 -55.20 1.73
N PRO A 939 -24.04 -54.21 2.40
CA PRO A 939 -25.20 -54.41 3.27
C PRO A 939 -26.50 -54.56 2.46
N TYR A 940 -26.62 -55.63 1.67
CA TYR A 940 -27.77 -55.83 0.78
C TYR A 940 -29.10 -56.01 1.51
N VAL A 941 -30.17 -55.53 0.88
CA VAL A 941 -31.56 -55.76 1.28
C VAL A 941 -32.28 -56.44 0.12
N ALA A 942 -32.80 -57.66 0.34
CA ALA A 942 -33.63 -58.38 -0.62
C ALA A 942 -35.11 -58.28 -0.23
N SER A 943 -35.97 -57.84 -1.15
CA SER A 943 -37.42 -57.76 -0.99
C SER A 943 -38.10 -58.81 -1.87
N ILE A 944 -38.79 -59.77 -1.26
CA ILE A 944 -39.56 -60.81 -1.97
C ILE A 944 -41.04 -60.53 -1.76
N ASN A 945 -41.76 -60.28 -2.87
CA ASN A 945 -43.19 -59.91 -2.85
C ASN A 945 -43.50 -58.76 -1.86
N GLY A 946 -42.59 -57.79 -1.72
CA GLY A 946 -42.75 -56.57 -0.91
C GLY A 946 -42.23 -56.67 0.54
N LYS A 947 -41.73 -57.83 0.99
CA LYS A 947 -41.17 -58.00 2.34
C LYS A 947 -39.63 -57.96 2.30
N ALA A 948 -39.05 -56.91 2.88
CA ALA A 948 -37.61 -56.68 2.92
C ALA A 948 -36.90 -57.52 3.99
N THR A 949 -35.77 -58.12 3.63
CA THR A 949 -34.89 -58.88 4.53
C THR A 949 -33.43 -58.54 4.20
N THR A 950 -32.68 -58.07 5.20
CA THR A 950 -31.22 -57.90 5.12
C THR A 950 -30.54 -59.25 5.18
N PHE A 951 -29.46 -59.46 4.43
CA PHE A 951 -28.68 -60.69 4.54
C PHE A 951 -27.23 -60.46 4.93
N THR A 952 -26.88 -60.95 6.12
CA THR A 952 -25.53 -60.94 6.70
C THR A 952 -24.69 -62.07 6.11
N ASN A 953 -23.47 -61.77 5.67
CA ASN A 953 -22.49 -62.68 5.05
C ASN A 953 -22.75 -63.00 3.56
N ASN A 954 -23.30 -62.05 2.80
CA ASN A 954 -23.48 -62.17 1.35
C ASN A 954 -24.32 -63.37 0.89
N SER A 955 -25.14 -63.98 1.75
CA SER A 955 -26.03 -65.08 1.38
C SER A 955 -27.37 -65.01 2.10
N LEU A 956 -28.46 -65.31 1.39
CA LEU A 956 -29.83 -65.41 1.91
C LEU A 956 -30.48 -66.69 1.39
N LYS A 957 -31.01 -67.52 2.29
CA LYS A 957 -31.83 -68.70 1.94
C LYS A 957 -33.25 -68.55 2.47
N ILE A 958 -34.23 -68.82 1.61
CA ILE A 958 -35.66 -68.77 1.92
C ILE A 958 -36.30 -70.10 1.48
N SER A 959 -36.93 -70.81 2.41
CA SER A 959 -37.56 -72.12 2.18
C SER A 959 -39.08 -72.08 2.36
N ASN A 960 -39.75 -73.19 2.01
CA ASN A 960 -41.21 -73.38 2.14
C ASN A 960 -42.05 -72.49 1.22
N LEU A 961 -41.59 -72.35 -0.03
CA LEU A 961 -42.29 -71.59 -1.06
C LEU A 961 -43.16 -72.51 -1.92
N ALA A 962 -44.43 -72.13 -2.10
CA ALA A 962 -45.34 -72.80 -3.03
C ALA A 962 -44.86 -72.64 -4.49
N PRO A 963 -45.16 -73.59 -5.40
CA PRO A 963 -44.90 -73.42 -6.81
C PRO A 963 -45.56 -72.15 -7.35
N GLY A 964 -44.81 -71.36 -8.11
CA GLY A 964 -45.25 -70.05 -8.57
C GLY A 964 -44.09 -69.12 -8.88
N THR A 965 -44.42 -67.93 -9.35
CA THR A 965 -43.44 -66.91 -9.74
C THR A 965 -43.28 -65.88 -8.61
N TYR A 966 -42.03 -65.56 -8.27
CA TYR A 966 -41.65 -64.63 -7.21
C TYR A 966 -40.80 -63.49 -7.80
N THR A 967 -41.11 -62.25 -7.40
CA THR A 967 -40.28 -61.08 -7.74
C THR A 967 -39.38 -60.76 -6.55
N VAL A 968 -38.07 -60.74 -6.79
CA VAL A 968 -37.03 -60.47 -5.81
C VAL A 968 -36.30 -59.19 -6.21
N ILE A 969 -36.35 -58.16 -5.38
CA ILE A 969 -35.67 -56.87 -5.60
C ILE A 969 -34.53 -56.75 -4.60
N ILE A 970 -33.30 -56.58 -5.08
CA ILE A 970 -32.12 -56.37 -4.23
C ILE A 970 -31.67 -54.90 -4.32
N THR A 971 -31.48 -54.27 -3.17
CA THR A 971 -31.00 -52.87 -3.05
C THR A 971 -29.79 -52.78 -2.11
N ILE A 972 -29.03 -51.69 -2.20
CA ILE A 972 -27.95 -51.37 -1.26
C ILE A 972 -28.27 -50.03 -0.60
N PRO A 973 -28.48 -49.98 0.73
CA PRO A 973 -28.73 -48.74 1.45
C PRO A 973 -27.60 -47.72 1.22
N GLY A 974 -27.95 -46.53 0.74
CA GLY A 974 -27.01 -45.43 0.48
C GLY A 974 -26.49 -45.35 -0.96
N GLU A 975 -26.73 -46.36 -1.80
CA GLU A 975 -26.36 -46.36 -3.21
C GLU A 975 -27.61 -46.29 -4.11
N VAL A 976 -27.49 -45.65 -5.28
CA VAL A 976 -28.55 -45.67 -6.30
C VAL A 976 -28.44 -46.98 -7.09
N TYR A 977 -28.72 -48.10 -6.42
CA TYR A 977 -28.59 -49.45 -6.99
C TYR A 977 -29.81 -50.31 -6.67
N GLU A 978 -30.42 -50.86 -7.72
CA GLU A 978 -31.52 -51.81 -7.66
C GLU A 978 -31.34 -52.90 -8.73
N GLN A 979 -31.48 -54.17 -8.35
CA GLN A 979 -31.54 -55.28 -9.29
C GLN A 979 -32.72 -56.19 -9.00
N THR A 980 -33.50 -56.47 -10.04
CA THR A 980 -34.72 -57.29 -9.95
C THR A 980 -34.53 -58.65 -10.61
N PHE A 981 -34.91 -59.72 -9.90
CA PHE A 981 -34.97 -61.09 -10.40
C PHE A 981 -36.41 -61.60 -10.38
N ILE A 982 -36.83 -62.23 -11.47
CA ILE A 982 -38.11 -62.94 -11.55
C ILE A 982 -37.81 -64.42 -11.56
N LEU A 983 -38.22 -65.12 -10.51
CA LEU A 983 -37.87 -66.51 -10.24
C LEU A 983 -39.11 -67.38 -10.25
N THR A 984 -39.03 -68.59 -10.80
CA THR A 984 -40.18 -69.52 -10.80
C THR A 984 -39.82 -70.78 -10.03
N ILE A 985 -40.58 -71.07 -8.98
CA ILE A 985 -40.53 -72.34 -8.27
C ILE A 985 -41.40 -73.33 -9.06
N ALA A 986 -40.78 -74.34 -9.66
CA ALA A 986 -41.44 -75.32 -10.52
C ALA A 986 -42.34 -76.28 -9.72
N LYS A 987 -43.42 -76.76 -10.37
CA LYS A 987 -44.33 -77.82 -9.89
C LYS A 987 -43.74 -79.22 -10.15
N ALA A 988 -44.09 -80.23 -9.36
CA ALA A 988 -43.60 -81.62 -9.54
C ALA A 988 -44.25 -82.37 -10.75
N VAL A 989 -43.55 -83.38 -11.28
CA VAL A 989 -43.84 -84.14 -12.54
C VAL A 989 -44.79 -85.35 -12.34
N THR A 990 -45.59 -85.74 -13.35
CA THR A 990 -46.50 -86.93 -13.38
C THR A 990 -46.26 -87.85 -14.60
N ILE A 991 -46.47 -89.17 -14.48
CA ILE A 991 -46.17 -90.15 -15.55
C ILE A 991 -47.09 -90.00 -16.78
N THR A 992 -46.52 -90.04 -17.98
CA THR A 992 -47.23 -90.08 -19.27
C THR A 992 -46.50 -90.98 -20.28
N GLY A 993 -47.23 -91.62 -21.20
CA GLY A 993 -46.65 -92.49 -22.22
C GLY A 993 -47.56 -92.71 -23.43
N LYS A 994 -47.01 -93.32 -24.48
CA LYS A 994 -47.70 -93.71 -25.71
C LYS A 994 -47.50 -95.20 -25.96
N SER A 995 -48.37 -95.80 -26.77
CA SER A 995 -48.23 -97.21 -27.16
C SER A 995 -48.79 -97.48 -28.55
N SER A 996 -48.15 -98.40 -29.27
CA SER A 996 -48.53 -98.89 -30.60
C SER A 996 -48.57 -100.42 -30.63
N ILE A 997 -49.41 -101.00 -31.50
CA ILE A 997 -49.60 -102.45 -31.60
C ILE A 997 -49.26 -102.88 -33.03
N THR A 998 -48.43 -103.92 -33.16
CA THR A 998 -47.99 -104.49 -34.44
C THR A 998 -47.98 -106.02 -34.31
N SER A 999 -48.44 -106.77 -35.32
CA SER A 999 -48.80 -108.21 -35.30
C SER A 999 -48.23 -109.05 -34.13
N LYS A 1000 -49.00 -109.14 -33.04
CA LYS A 1000 -48.75 -109.87 -31.76
C LYS A 1000 -47.77 -109.23 -30.73
N THR A 1001 -47.37 -107.97 -30.89
CA THR A 1001 -46.54 -107.20 -29.95
C THR A 1001 -47.10 -105.79 -29.70
N ILE A 1002 -47.06 -105.31 -28.45
CA ILE A 1002 -47.31 -103.90 -28.08
C ILE A 1002 -46.00 -103.24 -27.66
N ASP A 1003 -45.70 -102.12 -28.30
CA ASP A 1003 -44.61 -101.22 -27.97
C ASP A 1003 -45.17 -100.12 -27.08
N VAL A 1004 -44.56 -99.90 -25.91
CA VAL A 1004 -44.91 -98.84 -24.97
C VAL A 1004 -43.70 -97.93 -24.79
N GLU A 1005 -43.90 -96.63 -24.93
CA GLU A 1005 -42.89 -95.60 -24.70
C GLU A 1005 -43.40 -94.58 -23.65
N ILE A 1006 -42.77 -94.55 -22.49
CA ILE A 1006 -43.04 -93.60 -21.41
C ILE A 1006 -42.34 -92.28 -21.71
N THR A 1007 -43.12 -91.25 -22.05
CA THR A 1007 -42.61 -89.91 -22.41
C THR A 1007 -42.23 -89.07 -21.19
N GLN A 1008 -42.78 -89.37 -20.01
CA GLN A 1008 -42.45 -88.67 -18.76
C GLN A 1008 -42.71 -89.60 -17.57
N GLY A 1009 -41.82 -89.61 -16.57
CA GLY A 1009 -41.90 -90.46 -15.37
C GLY A 1009 -40.52 -90.98 -14.94
N THR A 1010 -40.36 -91.33 -13.66
CA THR A 1010 -39.06 -91.72 -13.09
C THR A 1010 -38.83 -93.23 -13.24
N ALA A 1011 -37.86 -93.61 -14.07
CA ALA A 1011 -37.36 -94.98 -14.18
C ALA A 1011 -36.71 -95.46 -12.85
N PRO A 1012 -36.65 -96.77 -12.55
CA PRO A 1012 -37.13 -97.89 -13.36
C PRO A 1012 -38.67 -98.06 -13.40
N PHE A 1013 -39.20 -98.30 -14.59
CA PHE A 1013 -40.61 -98.60 -14.86
C PHE A 1013 -40.92 -100.09 -14.67
N THR A 1014 -41.90 -100.41 -13.84
CA THR A 1014 -42.36 -101.79 -13.63
C THR A 1014 -43.59 -102.06 -14.50
N VAL A 1015 -43.50 -103.06 -15.37
CA VAL A 1015 -44.51 -103.40 -16.38
C VAL A 1015 -45.30 -104.61 -15.94
N PHE A 1016 -46.62 -104.52 -16.03
CA PHE A 1016 -47.58 -105.57 -15.67
C PHE A 1016 -48.46 -105.91 -16.88
N VAL A 1017 -48.86 -107.18 -16.99
CA VAL A 1017 -49.90 -107.64 -17.94
C VAL A 1017 -50.96 -108.38 -17.14
N ASP A 1018 -52.21 -107.94 -17.26
CA ASP A 1018 -53.36 -108.40 -16.49
C ASP A 1018 -53.08 -108.46 -14.97
N GLY A 1019 -52.35 -107.46 -14.46
CA GLY A 1019 -51.99 -107.32 -13.04
C GLY A 1019 -50.76 -108.12 -12.58
N ASN A 1020 -50.21 -109.01 -13.40
CA ASN A 1020 -49.00 -109.77 -13.05
C ASN A 1020 -47.74 -109.06 -13.57
N LYS A 1021 -46.74 -108.86 -12.69
CA LYS A 1021 -45.47 -108.23 -13.04
C LYS A 1021 -44.77 -109.07 -14.10
N GLN A 1022 -44.45 -108.46 -15.24
CA GLN A 1022 -43.68 -109.10 -16.30
C GLN A 1022 -42.19 -108.85 -16.08
N PHE A 1023 -41.81 -107.57 -16.05
CA PHE A 1023 -40.43 -107.15 -15.83
C PHE A 1023 -40.38 -105.71 -15.32
N GLN A 1024 -39.17 -105.25 -15.03
CA GLN A 1024 -38.90 -103.87 -14.71
C GLN A 1024 -37.74 -103.41 -15.58
N THR A 1025 -37.85 -102.22 -16.15
CA THR A 1025 -36.85 -101.67 -17.07
C THR A 1025 -36.54 -100.22 -16.73
N ASN A 1026 -35.31 -99.79 -16.97
CA ASN A 1026 -34.97 -98.36 -16.95
C ASN A 1026 -35.25 -97.68 -18.30
N ASP A 1027 -35.44 -98.48 -19.36
CA ASP A 1027 -35.71 -97.96 -20.69
C ASP A 1027 -37.15 -97.45 -20.76
N ALA A 1028 -37.29 -96.22 -21.22
CA ALA A 1028 -38.60 -95.58 -21.39
C ALA A 1028 -39.44 -96.28 -22.48
N ALA A 1029 -38.79 -96.89 -23.48
CA ALA A 1029 -39.44 -97.64 -24.54
C ALA A 1029 -39.16 -99.15 -24.40
N PHE A 1030 -40.21 -99.97 -24.47
CA PHE A 1030 -40.09 -101.42 -24.42
C PHE A 1030 -41.26 -102.10 -25.16
N SER A 1031 -41.01 -103.32 -25.63
CA SER A 1031 -41.98 -104.13 -26.36
C SER A 1031 -42.37 -105.37 -25.56
N LEU A 1032 -43.62 -105.81 -25.66
CA LEU A 1032 -44.07 -107.08 -25.09
C LEU A 1032 -45.05 -107.81 -26.01
N SER A 1033 -44.93 -109.14 -26.12
CA SER A 1033 -45.82 -109.96 -26.93
C SER A 1033 -47.17 -110.19 -26.24
N VAL A 1034 -48.25 -110.00 -26.97
CA VAL A 1034 -49.64 -110.12 -26.47
C VAL A 1034 -50.47 -110.85 -27.53
N ASP A 1035 -50.54 -112.18 -27.39
CA ASP A 1035 -51.17 -113.09 -28.37
C ASP A 1035 -52.69 -113.25 -28.17
N LYS A 1036 -53.22 -112.63 -27.11
CA LYS A 1036 -54.64 -112.62 -26.72
C LYS A 1036 -54.99 -111.24 -26.16
N ASN A 1037 -56.28 -110.89 -26.07
CA ASN A 1037 -56.70 -109.64 -25.44
C ASN A 1037 -56.14 -109.53 -23.99
N ALA A 1038 -55.46 -108.43 -23.66
CA ALA A 1038 -54.85 -108.17 -22.33
C ALA A 1038 -54.78 -106.67 -21.98
N LEU A 1039 -54.61 -106.35 -20.69
CA LEU A 1039 -54.35 -104.99 -20.15
C LEU A 1039 -52.89 -104.87 -19.69
N VAL A 1040 -52.14 -103.96 -20.29
CA VAL A 1040 -50.77 -103.61 -19.91
C VAL A 1040 -50.77 -102.38 -19.01
N THR A 1041 -50.12 -102.43 -17.85
CA THR A 1041 -49.91 -101.26 -16.97
C THR A 1041 -48.44 -101.06 -16.61
N VAL A 1042 -48.04 -99.81 -16.37
CA VAL A 1042 -46.64 -99.39 -16.14
C VAL A 1042 -46.56 -98.40 -14.98
N ALA A 1043 -45.92 -98.78 -13.88
CA ALA A 1043 -45.72 -97.94 -12.70
C ALA A 1043 -44.28 -97.39 -12.65
N THR A 1044 -44.09 -96.14 -12.20
CA THR A 1044 -42.75 -95.53 -12.04
C THR A 1044 -42.09 -95.93 -10.71
N ALA A 1045 -40.79 -95.64 -10.56
CA ALA A 1045 -40.05 -95.84 -9.32
C ALA A 1045 -40.48 -94.88 -8.20
N LYS A 1046 -41.15 -93.77 -8.53
CA LYS A 1046 -41.64 -92.78 -7.56
C LYS A 1046 -43.17 -92.83 -7.52
N ALA A 1047 -43.71 -93.49 -6.49
CA ALA A 1047 -45.14 -93.80 -6.39
C ALA A 1047 -46.09 -92.61 -6.57
N CYS A 1048 -45.65 -91.38 -6.25
CA CYS A 1048 -46.45 -90.16 -6.39
C CYS A 1048 -46.64 -89.67 -7.84
N GLU A 1049 -46.02 -90.32 -8.83
CA GLU A 1049 -46.11 -89.91 -10.25
C GLU A 1049 -47.26 -90.60 -11.00
N GLY A 1050 -47.88 -91.65 -10.45
CA GLY A 1050 -49.02 -92.37 -11.06
C GLY A 1050 -48.63 -93.64 -11.84
N VAL A 1051 -49.58 -94.20 -12.62
CA VAL A 1051 -49.41 -95.44 -13.42
C VAL A 1051 -50.00 -95.24 -14.84
N PHE A 1052 -49.28 -95.66 -15.88
CA PHE A 1052 -49.75 -95.69 -17.27
C PHE A 1052 -50.45 -97.03 -17.61
N ALA A 1053 -51.52 -97.04 -18.43
CA ALA A 1053 -52.30 -98.25 -18.75
C ALA A 1053 -52.84 -98.30 -20.19
N LYS A 1054 -52.79 -99.48 -20.86
CA LYS A 1054 -53.27 -99.71 -22.24
C LYS A 1054 -53.89 -101.10 -22.46
N LYS A 1055 -54.99 -101.19 -23.21
CA LYS A 1055 -55.71 -102.45 -23.58
C LYS A 1055 -55.52 -102.79 -25.08
N VAL A 1056 -55.36 -104.08 -25.45
CA VAL A 1056 -55.02 -104.57 -26.83
C VAL A 1056 -56.08 -105.53 -27.43
N SER A 1057 -56.38 -105.48 -28.74
CA SER A 1057 -57.35 -106.34 -29.49
C SER A 1057 -56.93 -106.64 -30.96
N VAL A 1058 -57.37 -107.76 -31.58
CA VAL A 1058 -56.75 -108.39 -32.78
C VAL A 1058 -57.18 -107.83 -34.16
N SER A 1059 -58.07 -106.85 -34.25
CA SER A 1059 -58.65 -106.35 -35.52
C SER A 1059 -57.85 -105.25 -36.26
N ASP A 1060 -56.68 -104.84 -35.78
CA ASP A 1060 -56.10 -103.52 -36.09
C ASP A 1060 -54.91 -103.52 -37.11
N PHE A 1061 -54.89 -104.36 -38.16
CA PHE A 1061 -53.64 -104.62 -38.94
C PHE A 1061 -53.39 -104.03 -40.38
N GLU A 1062 -54.23 -103.24 -41.12
CA GLU A 1062 -53.83 -102.72 -42.49
C GLU A 1062 -54.45 -101.36 -43.02
N SER A 1063 -53.66 -100.39 -43.60
CA SER A 1063 -54.01 -99.37 -44.70
C SER A 1063 -52.88 -98.31 -45.10
N GLN A 1064 -52.89 -97.67 -46.33
CA GLN A 1064 -51.80 -96.99 -47.16
C GLN A 1064 -52.03 -95.46 -47.66
N ILE A 1065 -51.06 -94.73 -48.34
CA ILE A 1065 -51.00 -93.22 -48.68
C ILE A 1065 -50.65 -92.81 -50.19
N LEU A 1066 -51.01 -91.59 -50.72
CA LEU A 1066 -50.78 -90.94 -52.10
C LEU A 1066 -49.44 -90.16 -52.36
N SER A 1067 -48.95 -90.00 -53.63
CA SER A 1067 -47.77 -89.15 -54.02
C SER A 1067 -47.71 -88.62 -55.50
N ALA A 1068 -46.78 -87.71 -55.91
CA ALA A 1068 -46.61 -87.22 -57.31
C ALA A 1068 -45.16 -86.89 -57.74
N TYR A 1069 -44.80 -87.11 -59.03
CA TYR A 1069 -43.44 -87.00 -59.58
C TYR A 1069 -43.39 -86.74 -61.10
N PRO A 1070 -42.44 -85.94 -61.64
CA PRO A 1070 -41.53 -85.06 -60.92
C PRO A 1070 -42.23 -83.78 -60.42
N ASN A 1071 -41.88 -83.35 -59.22
CA ASN A 1071 -42.39 -82.14 -58.58
C ASN A 1071 -41.26 -81.49 -57.75
N PRO A 1072 -40.62 -80.39 -58.21
CA PRO A 1072 -41.06 -79.49 -59.28
C PRO A 1072 -40.96 -80.03 -60.71
N THR A 1073 -41.89 -79.65 -61.58
CA THR A 1073 -41.97 -80.01 -63.02
C THR A 1073 -41.57 -78.83 -63.93
N SER A 1074 -41.12 -79.10 -65.16
CA SER A 1074 -40.97 -78.11 -66.24
C SER A 1074 -42.23 -77.98 -67.11
N GLY A 1075 -43.24 -78.82 -66.89
CA GLY A 1075 -44.41 -78.95 -67.75
C GLY A 1075 -45.24 -80.17 -67.41
N SER A 1076 -44.81 -81.37 -67.84
CA SER A 1076 -45.50 -82.65 -67.56
C SER A 1076 -45.10 -83.29 -66.22
N PHE A 1077 -46.05 -83.89 -65.52
CA PHE A 1077 -45.84 -84.65 -64.26
C PHE A 1077 -46.92 -85.72 -64.05
N GLU A 1078 -46.62 -86.73 -63.23
CA GLU A 1078 -47.52 -87.82 -62.88
C GLU A 1078 -47.94 -87.78 -61.41
N ILE A 1079 -49.16 -88.22 -61.10
CA ILE A 1079 -49.66 -88.40 -59.73
C ILE A 1079 -49.95 -89.88 -59.53
N GLU A 1080 -49.35 -90.48 -58.50
CA GLU A 1080 -49.57 -91.86 -58.06
C GLU A 1080 -50.73 -91.93 -57.09
N ILE A 1081 -51.75 -92.70 -57.48
CA ILE A 1081 -53.06 -92.73 -56.85
C ILE A 1081 -53.32 -94.18 -56.41
N PRO A 1082 -53.36 -94.47 -55.09
CA PRO A 1082 -53.57 -95.80 -54.53
C PRO A 1082 -55.05 -96.18 -54.65
N THR A 1083 -55.51 -96.39 -55.88
CA THR A 1083 -56.85 -96.84 -56.21
C THR A 1083 -56.81 -97.78 -57.41
N ASN A 1084 -57.75 -98.72 -57.46
CA ASN A 1084 -57.92 -99.64 -58.59
C ASN A 1084 -58.80 -99.05 -59.70
N LYS A 1085 -59.20 -97.77 -59.59
CA LYS A 1085 -60.00 -97.10 -60.61
C LYS A 1085 -59.18 -96.91 -61.89
N THR A 1086 -59.83 -97.07 -63.05
CA THR A 1086 -59.21 -96.83 -64.36
C THR A 1086 -59.23 -95.36 -64.76
N GLU A 1087 -60.01 -94.52 -64.08
CA GLU A 1087 -60.16 -93.09 -64.34
C GLU A 1087 -60.43 -92.31 -63.04
N VAL A 1088 -59.95 -91.07 -62.93
CA VAL A 1088 -60.17 -90.20 -61.77
C VAL A 1088 -60.29 -88.74 -62.18
N LYS A 1089 -61.23 -88.03 -61.56
CA LYS A 1089 -61.37 -86.58 -61.76
C LYS A 1089 -60.26 -85.86 -61.00
N ILE A 1090 -59.51 -85.02 -61.72
CA ILE A 1090 -58.45 -84.18 -61.15
C ILE A 1090 -58.68 -82.73 -61.56
N GLU A 1091 -58.61 -81.83 -60.58
CA GLU A 1091 -58.69 -80.39 -60.77
C GLU A 1091 -57.36 -79.71 -60.43
N LEU A 1092 -56.92 -78.82 -61.30
CA LEU A 1092 -55.68 -78.04 -61.22
C LEU A 1092 -56.03 -76.56 -61.06
N TYR A 1093 -55.48 -75.93 -60.02
CA TYR A 1093 -55.71 -74.52 -59.69
C TYR A 1093 -54.38 -73.73 -59.71
N ASN A 1094 -54.40 -72.48 -60.18
CA ASN A 1094 -53.26 -71.56 -60.01
C ASN A 1094 -53.18 -71.05 -58.56
N PHE A 1095 -52.08 -70.39 -58.19
CA PHE A 1095 -51.89 -69.84 -56.83
C PHE A 1095 -52.98 -68.84 -56.40
N GLY A 1096 -53.63 -68.17 -57.37
CA GLY A 1096 -54.77 -67.28 -57.12
C GLY A 1096 -56.11 -67.99 -56.89
N GLY A 1097 -56.12 -69.33 -56.86
CA GLY A 1097 -57.33 -70.14 -56.67
C GLY A 1097 -58.21 -70.28 -57.92
N GLN A 1098 -57.79 -69.78 -59.09
CA GLN A 1098 -58.54 -69.98 -60.34
C GLN A 1098 -58.30 -71.39 -60.89
N LEU A 1099 -59.39 -72.07 -61.26
CA LEU A 1099 -59.36 -73.38 -61.91
C LEU A 1099 -58.75 -73.26 -63.31
N ILE A 1100 -57.66 -73.98 -63.55
CA ILE A 1100 -56.96 -74.04 -64.84
C ILE A 1100 -57.49 -75.19 -65.70
N SER A 1101 -57.70 -76.34 -65.07
CA SER A 1101 -58.22 -77.53 -65.73
C SER A 1101 -58.95 -78.38 -64.69
N GLY A 1102 -60.14 -78.88 -65.04
CA GLY A 1102 -60.87 -79.86 -64.26
C GLY A 1102 -61.41 -80.93 -65.20
N LYS A 1103 -60.71 -82.06 -65.29
CA LYS A 1103 -61.02 -83.14 -66.23
C LYS A 1103 -60.87 -84.50 -65.57
N THR A 1104 -61.47 -85.52 -66.17
CA THR A 1104 -61.24 -86.92 -65.81
C THR A 1104 -60.01 -87.42 -66.54
N TYR A 1105 -59.06 -87.98 -65.79
CA TYR A 1105 -57.81 -88.52 -66.30
C TYR A 1105 -57.85 -90.04 -66.18
N THR A 1106 -57.45 -90.73 -67.24
CA THR A 1106 -57.24 -92.19 -67.23
C THR A 1106 -56.03 -92.50 -66.34
N ILE A 1107 -56.16 -93.52 -65.50
CA ILE A 1107 -55.09 -94.02 -64.64
C ILE A 1107 -54.44 -95.21 -65.37
N GLU A 1108 -53.17 -95.06 -65.74
CA GLU A 1108 -52.35 -96.12 -66.30
C GLU A 1108 -51.29 -96.52 -65.26
N ASN A 1109 -51.25 -97.80 -64.89
CA ASN A 1109 -50.35 -98.34 -63.85
C ASN A 1109 -50.38 -97.58 -62.51
N GLY A 1110 -51.57 -97.18 -62.04
CA GLY A 1110 -51.76 -96.48 -60.76
C GLY A 1110 -51.36 -95.00 -60.80
N LYS A 1111 -51.06 -94.44 -61.98
CA LYS A 1111 -50.64 -93.05 -62.15
C LYS A 1111 -51.50 -92.29 -63.16
N ALA A 1112 -51.72 -91.00 -62.91
CA ALA A 1112 -52.36 -90.07 -63.85
C ALA A 1112 -51.33 -89.06 -64.37
N LEU A 1113 -51.24 -88.86 -65.69
CA LEU A 1113 -50.31 -87.92 -66.34
C LEU A 1113 -50.98 -86.56 -66.61
N LEU A 1114 -50.36 -85.47 -66.17
CA LEU A 1114 -50.85 -84.10 -66.29
C LEU A 1114 -49.78 -83.18 -66.88
N ASN A 1115 -50.19 -82.12 -67.60
CA ASN A 1115 -49.29 -81.17 -68.26
C ASN A 1115 -49.67 -79.70 -67.97
N LEU A 1116 -48.66 -78.90 -67.64
CA LEU A 1116 -48.71 -77.46 -67.39
C LEU A 1116 -47.82 -76.64 -68.34
N GLU A 1117 -47.27 -77.20 -69.43
CA GLU A 1117 -46.31 -76.55 -70.36
C GLU A 1117 -46.73 -75.14 -70.80
N ASN A 1118 -48.02 -74.93 -71.09
CA ASN A 1118 -48.55 -73.63 -71.53
C ASN A 1118 -48.96 -72.68 -70.40
N GLN A 1119 -48.71 -73.03 -69.14
CA GLN A 1119 -48.99 -72.20 -67.96
C GLN A 1119 -47.73 -71.52 -67.42
N ALA A 1120 -47.85 -70.39 -66.73
CA ALA A 1120 -46.69 -69.67 -66.19
C ALA A 1120 -45.93 -70.50 -65.14
N SER A 1121 -44.64 -70.25 -64.93
CA SER A 1121 -43.89 -70.83 -63.80
C SER A 1121 -44.51 -70.38 -62.47
N GLY A 1122 -44.68 -71.29 -61.51
CA GLY A 1122 -45.40 -71.01 -60.27
C GLY A 1122 -45.90 -72.25 -59.53
N ILE A 1123 -46.60 -72.05 -58.41
CA ILE A 1123 -47.20 -73.12 -57.59
C ILE A 1123 -48.65 -73.38 -58.04
N TYR A 1124 -48.98 -74.65 -58.22
CA TYR A 1124 -50.29 -75.17 -58.58
C TYR A 1124 -50.81 -76.12 -57.49
N ALA A 1125 -52.11 -76.07 -57.22
CA ALA A 1125 -52.75 -77.03 -56.33
C ALA A 1125 -53.52 -78.06 -57.16
N VAL A 1126 -53.33 -79.33 -56.84
CA VAL A 1126 -54.06 -80.44 -57.44
C VAL A 1126 -55.01 -81.04 -56.43
N LYS A 1127 -56.27 -81.21 -56.81
CA LYS A 1127 -57.28 -81.96 -56.06
C LYS A 1127 -57.65 -83.23 -56.81
N VAL A 1128 -57.41 -84.38 -56.18
CA VAL A 1128 -57.74 -85.70 -56.71
C VAL A 1128 -58.99 -86.22 -56.02
N TYR A 1129 -60.05 -86.47 -56.78
CA TYR A 1129 -61.32 -86.91 -56.21
C TYR A 1129 -61.35 -88.43 -56.01
N LEU A 1130 -60.92 -88.87 -54.82
CA LEU A 1130 -61.13 -90.21 -54.27
C LEU A 1130 -62.42 -90.25 -53.43
N GLU A 1131 -62.68 -91.33 -52.67
CA GLU A 1131 -63.85 -91.39 -51.78
C GLU A 1131 -63.89 -90.18 -50.82
N THR A 1132 -62.73 -89.82 -50.27
CA THR A 1132 -62.44 -88.51 -49.71
C THR A 1132 -61.48 -87.76 -50.64
N PRO A 1133 -61.79 -86.55 -51.11
CA PRO A 1133 -60.88 -85.79 -51.97
C PRO A 1133 -59.56 -85.49 -51.28
N GLU A 1134 -58.45 -85.85 -51.93
CA GLU A 1134 -57.08 -85.68 -51.46
C GLU A 1134 -56.39 -84.54 -52.25
N TYR A 1135 -55.48 -83.83 -51.60
CA TYR A 1135 -54.86 -82.61 -52.16
C TYR A 1135 -53.34 -82.74 -52.23
N LEU A 1136 -52.76 -82.29 -53.34
CA LEU A 1136 -51.32 -82.33 -53.57
C LEU A 1136 -50.83 -81.04 -54.20
N LYS A 1137 -49.67 -80.54 -53.74
CA LYS A 1137 -49.05 -79.30 -54.22
C LYS A 1137 -48.07 -79.61 -55.35
N ILE A 1138 -48.17 -78.93 -56.48
CA ILE A 1138 -47.26 -79.06 -57.64
C ILE A 1138 -46.53 -77.74 -57.89
N ILE A 1139 -45.24 -77.78 -58.21
CA ILE A 1139 -44.41 -76.60 -58.48
C ILE A 1139 -43.95 -76.67 -59.94
N LYS A 1140 -44.29 -75.68 -60.78
CA LYS A 1140 -43.73 -75.54 -62.14
C LYS A 1140 -42.57 -74.55 -62.13
N LYS A 1141 -41.40 -74.97 -62.61
CA LYS A 1141 -40.21 -74.12 -62.74
C LYS A 1141 -40.33 -73.08 -63.83
#